data_AF-A0A3M0WZV0-F1
#
_entry.id   AF-A0A3M0WZV0-F1
#
_cell.length_a   1.000
_cell.length_b   1.000
_cell.length_c   1.000
_cell.angle_alpha   90.00
_cell.angle_beta   90.00
_cell.angle_gamma   90.00
#
_symmetry.space_group_name_H-M   'P 1'
#
loop_
_entity.id
_entity.type
_entity.pdbx_description
1 polymer ?
#
loop_
_entity_poly.entity_id
_entity_poly.type
_entity_poly.pdbx_seq_one_letter_code
_entity_poly.pdbx_strand_id
1 'polypeptide(L)'
;MFKSYINPQENKEANRQLPRLMVEGLLLGGTGLGVLALIFEIAADAFSVAAYQTLLAIHGAEGHHQIAILAFIVLSVMLFLGIVPAYKAGAYLRPNAGGSGPLVEAIGPEKLRWLSWIGTSLFFLDAVLTIIISSISASDVTMLILPELAPYRIALAELFAFFIMVVLVAMGPKRAVPLFLIGGGAFTLFTIGALGLVGATAVGNPDWAFLTQGIVSRLEANGVVEHVVRAQQDISAIGTVMFFQLFFRSMSSAMLGFSGYEVIPASGKHAARPKWKVINTALTLAAIFLIGTGVVQLYAAQQWNIPAAEGYSTLLIEYEIVAAQTLGNGLSPEDIMVTEADREEAQRFYETLPALQASEELLGQEPVIPDELAALSPEEFVDTIAYDLALTRAINRATANTTGETFLFVAGTLLAIILLLAQGGGYVGGAAVAANAARLGRLPGFFKDDRIGIAVIWGVSAILIPIIREVVIVESYYAFGFVSAFVITSTTVFFVRKSALEERGIEPGSAEAKSLRFAGLRGMIASYAMLLVLVTQKTDALGVIVVSGIVITLLQIFTANGGFKRETAVPELPAIPAGKKPSYQNGLERAHDQARQRGIVHAVEDMIEADAFAKFNVSPDRVRQLVCYLYNIDPGLFVEEQHHHERIEEPNLDLQATYQKAYSQKRQILRRVEDYSHYGIFTFIHNYHVNWVDPDKGRPESVVQRAMLDILFPLTDSNEIWEEYRSFEPTRQPEPIWQFARRRYLWAKDQWPNLSDRITTIWTLQDFGLLPKDVKVETTVAIAEHRRKMLERAREMERLQQEDFD
;
A
#
# COMPACT_ATOMS: atom_id res chain seq x y z
N MET A 1 19.50 11.12 -28.92
CA MET A 1 19.01 9.73 -29.04
C MET A 1 18.01 9.37 -27.92
N PHE A 2 18.11 9.98 -26.73
CA PHE A 2 17.10 9.88 -25.67
C PHE A 2 16.50 11.26 -25.35
N LYS A 3 15.17 11.39 -25.39
CA LYS A 3 14.42 12.55 -24.89
C LYS A 3 13.75 12.17 -23.56
N SER A 4 13.57 13.14 -22.65
CA SER A 4 12.79 12.92 -21.43
C SER A 4 11.39 12.45 -21.79
N TYR A 5 10.93 11.35 -21.20
CA TYR A 5 9.55 10.87 -21.35
C TYR A 5 8.55 11.65 -20.50
N ILE A 6 9.04 12.49 -19.59
CA ILE A 6 8.24 13.38 -18.76
C ILE A 6 7.96 14.66 -19.55
N ASN A 7 6.70 15.07 -19.61
CA ASN A 7 6.30 16.32 -20.25
C ASN A 7 7.05 17.52 -19.62
N PRO A 8 7.72 18.37 -20.41
CA PRO A 8 8.51 19.49 -19.88
C PRO A 8 7.70 20.52 -19.07
N GLN A 9 6.46 20.81 -19.49
CA GLN A 9 5.58 21.75 -18.79
C GLN A 9 5.13 21.16 -17.45
N GLU A 10 4.70 19.90 -17.46
CA GLU A 10 4.30 19.17 -16.26
C GLU A 10 5.47 19.08 -15.27
N ASN A 11 6.68 18.78 -15.75
CA ASN A 11 7.86 18.70 -14.90
C ASN A 11 8.22 20.07 -14.28
N LYS A 12 8.08 21.17 -15.04
CA LYS A 12 8.34 22.52 -14.54
C LYS A 12 7.37 22.90 -13.42
N GLU A 13 6.08 22.60 -13.60
CA GLU A 13 5.06 22.87 -12.59
C GLU A 13 5.25 21.99 -11.36
N ALA A 14 5.50 20.68 -11.55
CA ALA A 14 5.79 19.76 -10.46
C ALA A 14 7.06 20.17 -9.67
N ASN A 15 8.10 20.69 -10.35
CA ASN A 15 9.31 21.21 -9.70
C ASN A 15 9.02 22.46 -8.86
N ARG A 16 8.11 23.33 -9.30
CA ARG A 16 7.71 24.52 -8.54
C ARG A 16 7.00 24.16 -7.24
N GLN A 17 6.21 23.08 -7.26
CA GLN A 17 5.48 22.58 -6.09
C GLN A 17 6.35 21.73 -5.15
N LEU A 18 7.49 21.23 -5.64
CA LEU A 18 8.35 20.30 -4.90
C LEU A 18 8.71 20.75 -3.47
N PRO A 19 9.12 22.00 -3.20
CA PRO A 19 9.46 22.42 -1.83
C PRO A 19 8.31 22.23 -0.84
N ARG A 20 7.07 22.48 -1.28
CA ARG A 20 5.86 22.23 -0.48
C ARG A 20 5.64 20.72 -0.32
N LEU A 21 5.75 19.97 -1.40
CA LEU A 21 5.58 18.50 -1.42
C LEU A 21 6.63 17.75 -0.61
N MET A 22 7.80 18.35 -0.35
CA MET A 22 8.82 17.76 0.51
C MET A 22 8.29 17.55 1.93
N VAL A 23 7.53 18.51 2.45
CA VAL A 23 7.10 18.56 3.87
C VAL A 23 5.61 18.21 4.04
N GLU A 24 4.85 18.12 2.95
CA GLU A 24 3.43 17.76 3.01
C GLU A 24 3.21 16.41 3.71
N GLY A 25 2.19 16.33 4.58
CA GLY A 25 1.91 15.12 5.36
C GLY A 25 2.80 14.91 6.61
N LEU A 26 3.86 15.69 6.82
CA LEU A 26 4.63 15.68 8.09
C LEU A 26 3.99 16.53 9.19
N LEU A 27 3.32 17.62 8.81
CA LEU A 27 2.50 18.44 9.71
C LEU A 27 1.05 17.99 9.53
N LEU A 28 0.34 17.69 10.61
CA LEU A 28 -1.05 17.20 10.62
C LEU A 28 -1.96 18.09 9.75
N GLY A 29 -2.12 17.73 8.47
CA GLY A 29 -2.87 18.48 7.45
C GLY A 29 -2.20 18.43 6.07
N GLY A 30 -2.87 17.84 5.08
CA GLY A 30 -2.38 17.76 3.70
C GLY A 30 -3.27 16.91 2.79
N THR A 31 -3.02 16.97 1.48
CA THR A 31 -3.76 16.20 0.45
C THR A 31 -3.25 14.76 0.27
N GLY A 32 -2.15 14.41 0.95
CA GLY A 32 -1.51 13.09 0.91
C GLY A 32 -0.12 13.09 1.57
N LEU A 33 0.62 11.98 1.43
CA LEU A 33 2.00 11.81 1.91
C LEU A 33 2.99 12.55 1.00
N GLY A 34 3.78 13.46 1.55
CA GLY A 34 4.88 14.14 0.85
C GLY A 34 6.14 13.27 0.73
N VAL A 35 7.20 13.85 0.17
CA VAL A 35 8.45 13.12 -0.13
C VAL A 35 9.12 12.61 1.14
N LEU A 36 9.27 13.47 2.16
CA LEU A 36 9.91 13.06 3.42
C LEU A 36 9.05 12.06 4.19
N ALA A 37 7.73 12.15 4.09
CA ALA A 37 6.83 11.20 4.72
C ALA A 37 7.03 9.79 4.15
N LEU A 38 7.11 9.67 2.81
CA LEU A 38 7.47 8.40 2.18
C LEU A 38 8.88 7.95 2.57
N ILE A 39 9.87 8.85 2.61
CA ILE A 39 11.23 8.51 3.05
C ILE A 39 11.27 7.98 4.47
N PHE A 40 10.52 8.54 5.40
CA PHE A 40 10.48 8.07 6.79
C PHE A 40 9.78 6.72 6.93
N GLU A 41 8.76 6.46 6.11
CA GLU A 41 8.13 5.14 6.01
C GLU A 41 9.12 4.10 5.46
N ILE A 42 9.89 4.44 4.43
CA ILE A 42 10.94 3.58 3.88
C ILE A 42 12.08 3.41 4.86
N ALA A 43 12.47 4.48 5.54
CA ALA A 43 13.54 4.41 6.53
C ALA A 43 13.17 3.39 7.61
N ALA A 44 11.91 3.28 8.00
CA ALA A 44 11.50 2.24 8.93
C ALA A 44 11.78 0.83 8.39
N ASP A 45 11.34 0.54 7.17
CA ASP A 45 11.48 -0.78 6.56
C ASP A 45 12.92 -1.08 6.12
N ALA A 46 13.54 -0.15 5.41
CA ALA A 46 14.89 -0.29 4.88
C ALA A 46 15.99 -0.18 5.95
N PHE A 47 15.83 0.59 7.05
CA PHE A 47 16.85 0.57 8.12
C PHE A 47 16.79 -0.65 9.00
N SER A 48 15.59 -1.23 9.18
CA SER A 48 15.49 -2.51 9.88
C SER A 48 16.46 -3.53 9.28
N VAL A 49 16.63 -3.47 7.96
CA VAL A 49 17.51 -4.33 7.20
C VAL A 49 18.90 -3.72 6.96
N ALA A 50 19.02 -2.40 6.80
CA ALA A 50 20.32 -1.74 6.59
C ALA A 50 21.23 -1.81 7.83
N ALA A 51 20.67 -1.85 9.04
CA ALA A 51 21.43 -2.11 10.25
C ALA A 51 22.14 -3.49 10.21
N TYR A 52 21.57 -4.46 9.51
CA TYR A 52 22.17 -5.78 9.30
C TYR A 52 22.85 -5.93 7.94
N GLN A 53 22.62 -5.03 6.98
CA GLN A 53 23.17 -5.14 5.62
C GLN A 53 24.71 -5.22 5.62
N THR A 54 25.36 -4.38 6.42
CA THR A 54 26.83 -4.36 6.56
C THR A 54 27.33 -5.68 7.16
N LEU A 55 26.67 -6.16 8.21
CA LEU A 55 26.94 -7.46 8.82
C LEU A 55 26.82 -8.59 7.80
N LEU A 56 25.71 -8.63 7.07
CA LEU A 56 25.39 -9.68 6.11
C LEU A 56 26.35 -9.67 4.91
N ALA A 57 26.77 -8.47 4.48
CA ALA A 57 27.77 -8.32 3.43
C ALA A 57 29.12 -8.89 3.89
N ILE A 58 29.56 -8.59 5.11
CA ILE A 58 30.81 -9.10 5.70
C ILE A 58 30.71 -10.61 5.95
N HIS A 59 29.59 -11.09 6.49
CA HIS A 59 29.32 -12.51 6.73
C HIS A 59 29.38 -13.31 5.42
N GLY A 60 28.67 -12.86 4.38
CA GLY A 60 28.68 -13.53 3.07
C GLY A 60 30.04 -13.47 2.37
N ALA A 61 30.90 -12.52 2.76
CA ALA A 61 32.30 -12.43 2.33
C ALA A 61 33.26 -13.18 3.25
N GLU A 62 32.78 -13.97 4.22
CA GLU A 62 33.60 -14.70 5.20
C GLU A 62 34.59 -13.78 5.94
N GLY A 63 34.12 -12.59 6.33
CA GLY A 63 34.92 -11.61 7.07
C GLY A 63 35.79 -10.70 6.20
N HIS A 64 35.84 -10.90 4.87
CA HIS A 64 36.64 -10.06 3.97
C HIS A 64 35.92 -8.75 3.61
N HIS A 65 36.21 -7.66 4.33
CA HIS A 65 35.59 -6.34 4.08
C HIS A 65 35.75 -5.82 2.65
N GLN A 66 36.89 -6.07 2.00
CA GLN A 66 37.12 -5.59 0.63
C GLN A 66 36.17 -6.25 -0.39
N ILE A 67 35.89 -7.56 -0.22
CA ILE A 67 34.94 -8.28 -1.06
C ILE A 67 33.52 -7.77 -0.79
N ALA A 68 33.18 -7.56 0.49
CA ALA A 68 31.89 -7.00 0.91
C ALA A 68 31.64 -5.60 0.32
N ILE A 69 32.64 -4.72 0.37
CA ILE A 69 32.57 -3.37 -0.23
C ILE A 69 32.37 -3.45 -1.74
N LEU A 70 33.12 -4.30 -2.44
CA LEU A 70 32.98 -4.44 -3.89
C LEU A 70 31.58 -4.97 -4.27
N ALA A 71 31.11 -5.98 -3.56
CA ALA A 71 29.76 -6.53 -3.73
C ALA A 71 28.70 -5.44 -3.55
N PHE A 72 28.82 -4.64 -2.49
CA PHE A 72 27.92 -3.53 -2.20
C PHE A 72 27.98 -2.42 -3.26
N ILE A 73 29.16 -2.08 -3.80
CA ILE A 73 29.30 -1.10 -4.89
C ILE A 73 28.56 -1.57 -6.14
N VAL A 74 28.76 -2.82 -6.55
CA VAL A 74 28.10 -3.37 -7.75
C VAL A 74 26.58 -3.37 -7.57
N LEU A 75 26.12 -3.78 -6.40
CA LEU A 75 24.71 -3.73 -6.00
C LEU A 75 24.14 -2.30 -6.02
N SER A 76 24.86 -1.33 -5.48
CA SER A 76 24.48 0.09 -5.49
C SER A 76 24.36 0.65 -6.91
N VAL A 77 25.27 0.26 -7.80
CA VAL A 77 25.22 0.62 -9.23
C VAL A 77 24.00 0.00 -9.91
N MET A 78 23.73 -1.29 -9.67
CA MET A 78 22.55 -1.99 -10.19
C MET A 78 21.24 -1.34 -9.73
N LEU A 79 21.16 -0.96 -8.46
CA LEU A 79 20.01 -0.24 -7.90
C LEU A 79 19.85 1.13 -8.57
N PHE A 80 20.87 2.00 -8.47
CA PHE A 80 20.78 3.40 -8.86
C PHE A 80 20.65 3.62 -10.37
N LEU A 81 21.39 2.86 -11.18
CA LEU A 81 21.39 2.99 -12.64
C LEU A 81 20.40 2.06 -13.35
N GLY A 82 19.96 0.99 -12.68
CA GLY A 82 19.05 -0.01 -13.21
C GLY A 82 17.63 0.12 -12.65
N ILE A 83 17.43 -0.29 -11.39
CA ILE A 83 16.11 -0.44 -10.76
C ILE A 83 15.40 0.91 -10.59
N VAL A 84 16.09 1.92 -10.05
CA VAL A 84 15.52 3.24 -9.77
C VAL A 84 14.88 3.88 -11.02
N PRO A 85 15.56 3.93 -12.19
CA PRO A 85 14.93 4.41 -13.42
C PRO A 85 13.68 3.65 -13.85
N ALA A 86 13.66 2.31 -13.71
CA ALA A 86 12.50 1.49 -14.09
C ALA A 86 11.30 1.81 -13.19
N TYR A 87 11.53 1.90 -11.88
CA TYR A 87 10.51 2.27 -10.90
C TYR A 87 9.95 3.68 -11.16
N LYS A 88 10.82 4.66 -11.46
CA LYS A 88 10.38 6.01 -11.84
C LYS A 88 9.52 6.05 -13.08
N ALA A 89 9.85 5.23 -14.08
CA ALA A 89 9.07 5.11 -15.30
C ALA A 89 7.69 4.49 -15.03
N GLY A 90 7.63 3.43 -14.21
CA GLY A 90 6.37 2.83 -13.76
C GLY A 90 5.48 3.81 -13.00
N ALA A 91 6.06 4.53 -12.03
CA ALA A 91 5.36 5.55 -11.24
C ALA A 91 4.88 6.74 -12.10
N TYR A 92 5.62 7.13 -13.13
CA TYR A 92 5.17 8.15 -14.07
C TYR A 92 3.96 7.69 -14.89
N LEU A 93 3.97 6.44 -15.37
CA LEU A 93 2.84 5.90 -16.13
C LEU A 93 1.59 5.73 -15.25
N ARG A 94 1.72 5.03 -14.12
CA ARG A 94 0.61 4.73 -13.21
C ARG A 94 1.04 4.83 -11.74
N PRO A 95 1.00 6.05 -11.14
CA PRO A 95 1.38 6.26 -9.75
C PRO A 95 0.38 5.66 -8.74
N ASN A 96 -0.85 5.33 -9.18
CA ASN A 96 -1.89 4.73 -8.33
C ASN A 96 -1.84 3.20 -8.27
N ALA A 97 -0.93 2.54 -9.00
CA ALA A 97 -0.93 1.09 -9.12
C ALA A 97 -0.74 0.39 -7.76
N GLY A 98 0.11 0.92 -6.87
CA GLY A 98 0.23 0.39 -5.51
C GLY A 98 0.96 -0.95 -5.41
N GLY A 99 2.04 -1.14 -6.18
CA GLY A 99 2.94 -2.31 -6.10
C GLY A 99 3.21 -2.99 -7.44
N SER A 100 4.14 -3.96 -7.46
CA SER A 100 4.60 -4.65 -8.67
C SER A 100 3.49 -5.46 -9.37
N GLY A 101 2.69 -6.21 -8.62
CA GLY A 101 1.56 -7.01 -9.14
C GLY A 101 0.45 -6.17 -9.80
N PRO A 102 -0.12 -5.16 -9.13
CA PRO A 102 -1.08 -4.24 -9.73
C PRO A 102 -0.53 -3.42 -10.91
N LEU A 103 0.76 -3.07 -10.89
CA LEU A 103 1.39 -2.36 -12.01
C LEU A 103 1.33 -3.17 -13.31
N VAL A 104 1.49 -4.50 -13.23
CA VAL A 104 1.33 -5.41 -14.38
C VAL A 104 -0.07 -5.31 -14.97
N GLU A 105 -1.11 -5.29 -14.14
CA GLU A 105 -2.50 -5.14 -14.61
C GLU A 105 -2.72 -3.75 -15.24
N ALA A 106 -2.12 -2.73 -14.63
CA ALA A 106 -2.32 -1.34 -14.99
C ALA A 106 -1.63 -0.95 -16.30
N ILE A 107 -0.42 -1.43 -16.59
CA ILE A 107 0.37 -0.99 -17.77
C ILE A 107 0.97 -2.14 -18.59
N GLY A 108 0.95 -3.36 -18.06
CA GLY A 108 1.51 -4.53 -18.71
C GLY A 108 0.68 -4.99 -19.92
N PRO A 109 1.30 -5.70 -20.87
CA PRO A 109 0.60 -6.37 -21.95
C PRO A 109 -0.14 -7.61 -21.43
N GLU A 110 -1.19 -8.04 -22.13
CA GLU A 110 -2.03 -9.19 -21.72
C GLU A 110 -1.22 -10.46 -21.44
N LYS A 111 -0.19 -10.72 -22.25
CA LYS A 111 0.70 -11.88 -22.10
C LYS A 111 1.49 -11.91 -20.78
N LEU A 112 1.63 -10.78 -20.08
CA LEU A 112 2.33 -10.68 -18.80
C LEU A 112 1.39 -10.65 -17.60
N ARG A 113 0.05 -10.60 -17.77
CA ARG A 113 -0.91 -10.51 -16.65
C ARG A 113 -0.78 -11.66 -15.64
N TRP A 114 -0.33 -12.85 -16.06
CA TRP A 114 -0.06 -13.95 -15.13
C TRP A 114 1.00 -13.60 -14.06
N LEU A 115 1.95 -12.71 -14.37
CA LEU A 115 2.93 -12.21 -13.40
C LEU A 115 2.29 -11.41 -12.26
N SER A 116 1.11 -10.81 -12.48
CA SER A 116 0.37 -10.12 -11.42
C SER A 116 -0.01 -11.06 -10.27
N TRP A 117 -0.37 -12.31 -10.58
CA TRP A 117 -0.75 -13.33 -9.60
C TRP A 117 0.43 -13.74 -8.74
N ILE A 118 1.58 -13.93 -9.38
CA ILE A 118 2.84 -14.25 -8.71
C ILE A 118 3.30 -13.07 -7.86
N GLY A 119 3.31 -11.85 -8.40
CA GLY A 119 3.70 -10.66 -7.66
C GLY A 119 2.83 -10.41 -6.43
N THR A 120 1.51 -10.63 -6.54
CA THR A 120 0.58 -10.54 -5.40
C THR A 120 0.92 -11.58 -4.32
N SER A 121 1.24 -12.82 -4.71
CA SER A 121 1.58 -13.90 -3.78
C SER A 121 2.91 -13.67 -3.08
N LEU A 122 3.93 -13.27 -3.84
CA LEU A 122 5.26 -13.01 -3.32
C LEU A 122 5.27 -11.80 -2.39
N PHE A 123 4.49 -10.76 -2.68
CA PHE A 123 4.34 -9.62 -1.79
C PHE A 123 3.65 -10.00 -0.47
N PHE A 124 2.66 -10.91 -0.51
CA PHE A 124 2.04 -11.40 0.73
C PHE A 124 3.05 -12.17 1.60
N LEU A 125 3.89 -12.98 0.96
CA LEU A 125 4.97 -13.69 1.64
C LEU A 125 6.01 -12.72 2.20
N ASP A 126 6.40 -11.71 1.42
CA ASP A 126 7.30 -10.62 1.81
C ASP A 126 6.78 -9.92 3.08
N ALA A 127 5.51 -9.53 3.10
CA ALA A 127 4.87 -8.90 4.26
C ALA A 127 4.92 -9.76 5.53
N VAL A 128 4.70 -11.08 5.41
CA VAL A 128 4.80 -12.02 6.54
C VAL A 128 6.25 -12.11 7.04
N LEU A 129 7.21 -12.20 6.12
CA LEU A 129 8.64 -12.29 6.44
C LEU A 129 9.17 -11.00 7.06
N THR A 130 8.72 -9.82 6.59
CA THR A 130 9.04 -8.52 7.21
C THR A 130 8.64 -8.51 8.69
N ILE A 131 7.42 -8.96 9.01
CA ILE A 131 6.96 -8.99 10.41
C ILE A 131 7.84 -9.92 11.26
N ILE A 132 8.21 -11.08 10.72
CA ILE A 132 9.06 -12.04 11.43
C ILE A 132 10.45 -11.44 11.69
N ILE A 133 11.13 -10.96 10.65
CA ILE A 133 12.47 -10.35 10.75
C ILE A 133 12.44 -9.18 11.72
N SER A 134 11.52 -8.24 11.52
CA SER A 134 11.43 -7.05 12.35
C SER A 134 11.09 -7.36 13.81
N SER A 135 10.31 -8.42 14.09
CA SER A 135 9.98 -8.82 15.47
C SER A 135 11.15 -9.50 16.18
N ILE A 136 11.87 -10.36 15.49
CA ILE A 136 13.07 -11.03 16.03
C ILE A 136 14.16 -9.99 16.25
N SER A 137 14.47 -9.16 15.24
CA SER A 137 15.46 -8.10 15.38
C SER A 137 15.10 -7.09 16.46
N ALA A 138 13.82 -6.70 16.61
CA ALA A 138 13.41 -5.81 17.70
C ALA A 138 13.64 -6.45 19.08
N SER A 139 13.42 -7.75 19.19
CA SER A 139 13.71 -8.52 20.41
C SER A 139 15.20 -8.54 20.68
N ASP A 140 16.02 -8.81 19.66
CA ASP A 140 17.48 -8.81 19.72
C ASP A 140 18.03 -7.48 20.26
N VAL A 141 17.57 -6.37 19.70
CA VAL A 141 17.96 -5.03 20.16
C VAL A 141 17.46 -4.72 21.58
N THR A 142 16.27 -5.19 21.93
CA THR A 142 15.72 -4.97 23.29
C THR A 142 16.54 -5.72 24.34
N MET A 143 17.03 -6.91 24.02
CA MET A 143 17.90 -7.69 24.91
C MET A 143 19.25 -7.01 25.15
N LEU A 144 19.67 -6.06 24.32
CA LEU A 144 20.87 -5.25 24.57
C LEU A 144 20.69 -4.26 25.71
N ILE A 145 19.47 -3.76 25.87
CA ILE A 145 19.10 -2.84 26.94
C ILE A 145 18.69 -3.62 28.19
N LEU A 146 18.03 -4.77 27.99
CA LEU A 146 17.47 -5.62 29.04
C LEU A 146 17.86 -7.10 28.82
N PRO A 147 19.12 -7.48 29.11
CA PRO A 147 19.64 -8.83 28.84
C PRO A 147 18.91 -9.94 29.62
N GLU A 148 18.25 -9.60 30.72
CA GLU A 148 17.42 -10.54 31.50
C GLU A 148 16.26 -11.15 30.70
N LEU A 149 15.89 -10.55 29.56
CA LEU A 149 14.84 -11.04 28.67
C LEU A 149 15.30 -12.11 27.68
N ALA A 150 16.59 -12.47 27.65
CA ALA A 150 17.15 -13.47 26.72
C ALA A 150 16.37 -14.81 26.68
N PRO A 151 15.96 -15.42 27.81
CA PRO A 151 15.18 -16.66 27.78
C PRO A 151 13.80 -16.52 27.14
N TYR A 152 13.29 -15.30 27.02
CA TYR A 152 11.97 -14.97 26.49
C TYR A 152 12.02 -14.36 25.08
N ARG A 153 13.16 -14.42 24.38
CA ARG A 153 13.38 -13.85 23.03
C ARG A 153 12.19 -14.08 22.07
N ILE A 154 11.77 -15.33 21.91
CA ILE A 154 10.67 -15.70 20.98
C ILE A 154 9.32 -15.16 21.45
N ALA A 155 9.03 -15.26 22.75
CA ALA A 155 7.79 -14.72 23.32
C ALA A 155 7.72 -13.20 23.19
N LEU A 156 8.85 -12.51 23.32
CA LEU A 156 8.97 -11.07 23.11
C LEU A 156 8.70 -10.70 21.65
N ALA A 157 9.23 -11.47 20.69
CA ALA A 157 8.96 -11.27 19.27
C ALA A 157 7.47 -11.42 18.94
N GLU A 158 6.81 -12.45 19.47
CA GLU A 158 5.36 -12.65 19.30
C GLU A 158 4.55 -11.50 19.94
N LEU A 159 4.95 -11.06 21.14
CA LEU A 159 4.31 -9.94 21.83
C LEU A 159 4.40 -8.65 21.02
N PHE A 160 5.56 -8.37 20.43
CA PHE A 160 5.78 -7.23 19.55
C PHE A 160 4.90 -7.29 18.29
N ALA A 161 4.89 -8.43 17.60
CA ALA A 161 4.04 -8.63 16.44
C ALA A 161 2.55 -8.43 16.79
N PHE A 162 2.11 -8.94 17.94
CA PHE A 162 0.75 -8.78 18.44
C PHE A 162 0.44 -7.32 18.80
N PHE A 163 1.35 -6.63 19.48
CA PHE A 163 1.17 -5.24 19.89
C PHE A 163 0.91 -4.31 18.70
N ILE A 164 1.76 -4.39 17.67
CA ILE A 164 1.59 -3.57 16.46
C ILE A 164 0.29 -3.89 15.74
N MET A 165 -0.07 -5.18 15.64
CA MET A 165 -1.35 -5.61 15.07
C MET A 165 -2.53 -4.97 15.82
N VAL A 166 -2.57 -5.03 17.15
CA VAL A 166 -3.65 -4.46 17.97
C VAL A 166 -3.75 -2.95 17.76
N VAL A 167 -2.62 -2.24 17.77
CA VAL A 167 -2.59 -0.79 17.52
C VAL A 167 -3.17 -0.45 16.15
N LEU A 168 -2.78 -1.19 15.11
CA LEU A 168 -3.26 -0.96 13.74
C LEU A 168 -4.75 -1.29 13.57
N VAL A 169 -5.24 -2.36 14.19
CA VAL A 169 -6.66 -2.73 14.14
C VAL A 169 -7.53 -1.75 14.93
N ALA A 170 -7.08 -1.34 16.12
CA ALA A 170 -7.82 -0.43 17.00
C ALA A 170 -7.86 1.01 16.46
N MET A 171 -6.71 1.57 16.04
CA MET A 171 -6.63 2.93 15.52
C MET A 171 -7.05 3.02 14.05
N GLY A 172 -6.89 1.93 13.30
CA GLY A 172 -7.00 1.90 11.85
C GLY A 172 -5.71 2.39 11.16
N PRO A 173 -5.33 1.84 10.00
CA PRO A 173 -4.08 2.16 9.31
C PRO A 173 -3.86 3.66 9.13
N LYS A 174 -4.88 4.38 8.66
CA LYS A 174 -4.82 5.83 8.36
C LYS A 174 -4.47 6.69 9.58
N ARG A 175 -4.92 6.31 10.78
CA ARG A 175 -4.67 7.10 12.01
C ARG A 175 -3.35 6.73 12.67
N ALA A 176 -2.80 5.57 12.35
CA ALA A 176 -1.51 5.12 12.86
C ALA A 176 -0.33 5.72 12.04
N VAL A 177 -0.53 6.08 10.76
CA VAL A 177 0.50 6.68 9.88
C VAL A 177 1.32 7.80 10.54
N PRO A 178 0.73 8.80 11.21
CA PRO A 178 1.53 9.85 11.86
C PRO A 178 2.51 9.33 12.92
N LEU A 179 2.17 8.25 13.64
CA LEU A 179 3.05 7.62 14.61
C LEU A 179 4.29 7.02 13.92
N PHE A 180 4.07 6.32 12.79
CA PHE A 180 5.15 5.79 11.95
C PHE A 180 6.05 6.90 11.40
N LEU A 181 5.47 8.03 10.99
CA LEU A 181 6.22 9.17 10.46
C LEU A 181 7.09 9.86 11.51
N ILE A 182 6.59 10.01 12.74
CA ILE A 182 7.37 10.61 13.83
C ILE A 182 8.55 9.71 14.21
N GLY A 183 8.30 8.41 14.40
CA GLY A 183 9.36 7.46 14.73
C GLY A 183 10.40 7.30 13.61
N GLY A 184 9.94 7.11 12.36
CA GLY A 184 10.80 7.05 11.19
C GLY A 184 11.60 8.31 10.95
N GLY A 185 11.00 9.49 11.15
CA GLY A 185 11.69 10.77 11.03
C GLY A 185 12.74 10.99 12.11
N ALA A 186 12.40 10.71 13.38
CA ALA A 186 13.34 10.83 14.50
C ALA A 186 14.54 9.90 14.31
N PHE A 187 14.31 8.64 13.94
CA PHE A 187 15.38 7.68 13.66
C PHE A 187 16.23 8.13 12.48
N THR A 188 15.62 8.50 11.35
CA THR A 188 16.37 8.94 10.15
C THR A 188 17.30 10.11 10.46
N LEU A 189 16.81 11.12 11.19
CA LEU A 189 17.62 12.28 11.58
C LEU A 189 18.75 11.89 12.54
N PHE A 190 18.46 11.02 13.51
CA PHE A 190 19.46 10.48 14.43
C PHE A 190 20.55 9.73 13.66
N THR A 191 20.18 8.81 12.77
CA THR A 191 21.13 7.99 12.00
C THR A 191 21.99 8.82 11.07
N ILE A 192 21.46 9.88 10.44
CA ILE A 192 22.28 10.80 9.63
C ILE A 192 23.36 11.46 10.49
N GLY A 193 22.98 11.96 11.68
CA GLY A 193 23.93 12.59 12.60
C GLY A 193 24.96 11.59 13.15
N ALA A 194 24.49 10.43 13.61
CA ALA A 194 25.30 9.37 14.17
C ALA A 194 26.29 8.78 13.15
N LEU A 195 25.83 8.47 11.93
CA LEU A 195 26.71 7.98 10.86
C LEU A 195 27.67 9.06 10.36
N GLY A 196 27.25 10.33 10.35
CA GLY A 196 28.15 11.44 10.06
C GLY A 196 29.31 11.50 11.06
N LEU A 197 29.02 11.27 12.35
CA LEU A 197 30.03 11.17 13.39
C LEU A 197 30.93 9.94 13.21
N VAL A 198 30.34 8.75 13.07
CA VAL A 198 31.06 7.48 12.79
C VAL A 198 32.01 7.63 11.61
N GLY A 199 31.51 8.11 10.47
CA GLY A 199 32.31 8.28 9.26
C GLY A 199 33.46 9.27 9.43
N ALA A 200 33.21 10.43 10.07
CA ALA A 200 34.26 11.40 10.35
C ALA A 200 35.34 10.84 11.30
N THR A 201 34.92 10.09 12.32
CA THR A 201 35.84 9.49 13.29
C THR A 201 36.61 8.31 12.71
N ALA A 202 36.00 7.49 11.85
CA ALA A 202 36.67 6.38 11.19
C ALA A 202 37.78 6.85 10.24
N VAL A 203 37.57 7.98 9.55
CA VAL A 203 38.61 8.63 8.74
C VAL A 203 39.71 9.23 9.60
N GLY A 204 39.34 9.89 10.71
CA GLY A 204 40.29 10.61 11.56
C GLY A 204 41.11 9.73 12.51
N ASN A 205 40.55 8.58 12.92
CA ASN A 205 41.09 7.72 13.98
C ASN A 205 40.97 6.23 13.60
N PRO A 206 41.77 5.75 12.63
CA PRO A 206 41.80 4.33 12.28
C PRO A 206 42.31 3.45 13.45
N ASP A 207 43.12 4.03 14.34
CA ASP A 207 43.76 3.31 15.44
C ASP A 207 42.77 2.81 16.51
N TRP A 208 41.49 3.23 16.48
CA TRP A 208 40.45 2.76 17.42
C TRP A 208 40.00 1.31 17.20
N ALA A 209 40.54 0.63 16.18
CA ALA A 209 40.26 -0.78 15.88
C ALA A 209 40.47 -1.72 17.08
N PHE A 210 41.34 -1.38 18.05
CA PHE A 210 41.57 -2.21 19.24
C PHE A 210 40.32 -2.40 20.12
N LEU A 211 39.37 -1.45 20.09
CA LEU A 211 38.14 -1.54 20.88
C LEU A 211 37.20 -2.63 20.36
N THR A 212 37.24 -2.91 19.07
CA THR A 212 36.36 -3.87 18.39
C THR A 212 36.44 -5.24 19.05
N GLN A 213 37.65 -5.72 19.34
CA GLN A 213 37.85 -7.06 19.88
C GLN A 213 37.16 -7.21 21.24
N GLY A 214 37.34 -6.25 22.15
CA GLY A 214 36.70 -6.30 23.46
C GLY A 214 35.19 -6.14 23.44
N ILE A 215 34.65 -5.31 22.53
CA ILE A 215 33.19 -5.20 22.36
C ILE A 215 32.63 -6.53 21.89
N VAL A 216 33.26 -7.18 20.91
CA VAL A 216 32.80 -8.46 20.35
C VAL A 216 32.91 -9.59 21.38
N SER A 217 34.05 -9.73 22.06
CA SER A 217 34.24 -10.75 23.10
C SER A 217 33.22 -10.60 24.24
N ARG A 218 32.90 -9.35 24.63
CA ARG A 218 31.85 -9.09 25.63
C ARG A 218 30.47 -9.57 25.15
N LEU A 219 30.16 -9.42 23.87
CA LEU A 219 28.88 -9.84 23.31
C LEU A 219 28.78 -11.35 23.20
N GLU A 220 29.86 -12.04 22.82
CA GLU A 220 29.95 -13.50 22.83
C GLU A 220 29.81 -14.06 24.24
N ALA A 221 30.54 -13.50 25.23
CA ALA A 221 30.50 -13.96 26.62
C ALA A 221 29.12 -13.83 27.27
N ASN A 222 28.32 -12.82 26.87
CA ASN A 222 26.96 -12.62 27.37
C ASN A 222 25.91 -13.45 26.60
N GLY A 223 26.32 -14.27 25.63
CA GLY A 223 25.42 -15.05 24.77
C GLY A 223 24.54 -14.17 23.87
N VAL A 224 24.96 -12.92 23.62
CA VAL A 224 24.26 -11.99 22.72
C VAL A 224 24.61 -12.27 21.27
N VAL A 225 25.86 -12.68 21.04
CA VAL A 225 26.36 -13.10 19.72
C VAL A 225 26.58 -14.60 19.74
N GLU A 226 25.91 -15.32 18.84
CA GLU A 226 26.02 -16.78 18.72
C GLU A 226 27.19 -17.19 17.81
N HIS A 227 27.52 -16.39 16.79
CA HIS A 227 28.58 -16.72 15.83
C HIS A 227 29.30 -15.47 15.32
N VAL A 228 30.64 -15.48 15.36
CA VAL A 228 31.49 -14.41 14.82
C VAL A 228 32.31 -14.93 13.64
N VAL A 229 32.18 -14.26 12.50
CA VAL A 229 32.92 -14.59 11.27
C VAL A 229 34.04 -13.58 11.04
N ARG A 230 35.28 -14.08 11.00
CA ARG A 230 36.51 -13.33 10.74
C ARG A 230 37.21 -13.85 9.49
N ALA A 231 37.94 -12.98 8.81
CA ALA A 231 38.77 -13.38 7.67
C ALA A 231 39.88 -14.31 8.14
N GLN A 232 39.88 -15.56 7.69
CA GLN A 232 40.87 -16.57 8.09
C GLN A 232 42.23 -16.42 7.37
N GLN A 233 42.27 -15.75 6.23
CA GLN A 233 43.46 -15.59 5.39
C GLN A 233 43.50 -14.18 4.77
N ASP A 234 44.65 -13.76 4.24
CA ASP A 234 44.72 -12.52 3.47
C ASP A 234 44.06 -12.67 2.09
N ILE A 235 43.44 -11.60 1.58
CA ILE A 235 42.77 -11.62 0.27
C ILE A 235 43.71 -11.99 -0.89
N SER A 236 45.02 -11.71 -0.73
CA SER A 236 46.06 -12.06 -1.70
C SER A 236 46.33 -13.57 -1.80
N ALA A 237 45.94 -14.34 -0.77
CA ALA A 237 46.04 -15.79 -0.74
C ALA A 237 44.79 -16.49 -1.34
N ILE A 238 43.70 -15.76 -1.59
CA ILE A 238 42.46 -16.32 -2.12
C ILE A 238 42.58 -16.50 -3.64
N GLY A 239 42.35 -17.72 -4.12
CA GLY A 239 42.27 -18.01 -5.56
C GLY A 239 41.05 -17.33 -6.22
N THR A 240 41.16 -17.00 -7.51
CA THR A 240 40.11 -16.29 -8.28
C THR A 240 38.72 -16.91 -8.16
N VAL A 241 38.62 -18.25 -8.14
CA VAL A 241 37.34 -18.95 -8.02
C VAL A 241 36.68 -18.66 -6.67
N MET A 242 37.45 -18.73 -5.59
CA MET A 242 36.96 -18.48 -4.25
C MET A 242 36.59 -17.01 -4.04
N PHE A 243 37.37 -16.09 -4.63
CA PHE A 243 37.00 -14.67 -4.67
C PHE A 243 35.60 -14.46 -5.27
N PHE A 244 35.31 -15.05 -6.44
CA PHE A 244 33.99 -14.89 -7.06
C PHE A 244 32.88 -15.56 -6.27
N GLN A 245 33.15 -16.70 -5.63
CA GLN A 245 32.18 -17.36 -4.76
C GLN A 245 31.80 -16.47 -3.57
N LEU A 246 32.80 -15.96 -2.84
CA LEU A 246 32.59 -15.03 -1.71
C LEU A 246 31.93 -13.73 -2.17
N PHE A 247 32.32 -13.21 -3.34
CA PHE A 247 31.72 -12.02 -3.93
C PHE A 247 30.22 -12.21 -4.21
N PHE A 248 29.82 -13.32 -4.86
CA PHE A 248 28.41 -13.57 -5.13
C PHE A 248 27.61 -13.91 -3.87
N ARG A 249 28.20 -14.62 -2.90
CA ARG A 249 27.58 -14.90 -1.60
C ARG A 249 27.35 -13.61 -0.81
N SER A 250 28.36 -12.75 -0.75
CA SER A 250 28.26 -11.40 -0.16
C SER A 250 27.21 -10.54 -0.87
N MET A 251 27.20 -10.52 -2.21
CA MET A 251 26.15 -9.85 -2.96
C MET A 251 24.76 -10.37 -2.59
N SER A 252 24.55 -11.69 -2.56
CA SER A 252 23.24 -12.27 -2.27
C SER A 252 22.69 -11.84 -0.91
N SER A 253 23.57 -11.68 0.08
CA SER A 253 23.19 -11.31 1.45
C SER A 253 23.00 -9.78 1.58
N ALA A 254 23.92 -9.00 0.99
CA ALA A 254 23.85 -7.54 0.99
C ALA A 254 22.65 -6.97 0.20
N MET A 255 22.05 -7.75 -0.71
CA MET A 255 20.84 -7.34 -1.46
C MET A 255 19.69 -6.94 -0.53
N LEU A 256 19.61 -7.55 0.66
CA LEU A 256 18.56 -7.34 1.63
C LEU A 256 18.34 -5.87 2.00
N GLY A 257 19.40 -5.07 2.11
CA GLY A 257 19.26 -3.66 2.48
C GLY A 257 18.54 -2.79 1.44
N PHE A 258 18.15 -3.36 0.29
CA PHE A 258 17.33 -2.70 -0.72
C PHE A 258 15.85 -3.12 -0.72
N SER A 259 15.45 -4.00 0.19
CA SER A 259 14.09 -4.56 0.28
C SER A 259 12.99 -3.51 0.42
N GLY A 260 13.18 -2.49 1.28
CA GLY A 260 12.22 -1.40 1.48
C GLY A 260 11.95 -0.52 0.24
N TYR A 261 12.62 -0.76 -0.89
CA TYR A 261 12.43 -0.01 -2.12
C TYR A 261 11.10 -0.34 -2.84
N GLU A 262 10.53 -1.53 -2.65
CA GLU A 262 9.19 -1.86 -3.19
C GLU A 262 8.06 -1.11 -2.46
N VAL A 263 8.29 -0.68 -1.22
CA VAL A 263 7.26 0.01 -0.43
C VAL A 263 6.95 1.39 -0.99
N ILE A 264 7.90 2.09 -1.63
CA ILE A 264 7.70 3.47 -2.13
C ILE A 264 6.55 3.54 -3.14
N PRO A 265 6.51 2.71 -4.21
CA PRO A 265 5.38 2.73 -5.13
C PRO A 265 4.11 2.13 -4.52
N ALA A 266 4.22 1.21 -3.56
CA ALA A 266 3.08 0.60 -2.88
C ALA A 266 2.32 1.63 -2.02
N SER A 267 3.04 2.36 -1.18
CA SER A 267 2.51 3.46 -0.35
C SER A 267 2.26 4.74 -1.15
N GLY A 268 2.93 4.90 -2.30
CA GLY A 268 2.77 6.02 -3.24
C GLY A 268 1.33 6.26 -3.73
N LYS A 269 0.42 5.28 -3.61
CA LYS A 269 -1.02 5.49 -3.84
C LYS A 269 -1.61 6.62 -2.98
N HIS A 270 -1.05 6.85 -1.80
CA HIS A 270 -1.45 7.88 -0.84
C HIS A 270 -0.59 9.15 -0.95
N ALA A 271 0.31 9.25 -1.94
CA ALA A 271 1.18 10.40 -2.12
C ALA A 271 0.41 11.68 -2.46
N ALA A 272 0.96 12.83 -2.04
CA ALA A 272 0.49 14.15 -2.42
C ALA A 272 0.63 14.39 -3.94
N ARG A 273 -0.21 15.25 -4.51
CA ARG A 273 -0.24 15.51 -5.95
C ARG A 273 0.78 16.59 -6.35
N PRO A 274 1.48 16.45 -7.50
CA PRO A 274 1.45 15.32 -8.44
C PRO A 274 2.20 14.08 -7.92
N LYS A 275 1.49 12.94 -7.81
CA LYS A 275 1.97 11.71 -7.14
C LYS A 275 3.27 11.17 -7.73
N TRP A 276 3.37 11.13 -9.06
CA TRP A 276 4.57 10.62 -9.74
C TRP A 276 5.83 11.40 -9.34
N LYS A 277 5.71 12.72 -9.09
CA LYS A 277 6.86 13.55 -8.73
C LYS A 277 7.32 13.24 -7.32
N VAL A 278 6.37 13.10 -6.40
CA VAL A 278 6.62 12.73 -5.01
C VAL A 278 7.31 11.38 -4.95
N ILE A 279 6.73 10.36 -5.61
CA ILE A 279 7.29 9.00 -5.70
C ILE A 279 8.67 9.02 -6.36
N ASN A 280 8.85 9.71 -7.49
CA ASN A 280 10.15 9.75 -8.19
C ASN A 280 11.25 10.41 -7.36
N THR A 281 10.91 11.44 -6.59
CA THR A 281 11.86 12.13 -5.72
C THR A 281 12.22 11.26 -4.53
N ALA A 282 11.20 10.65 -3.89
CA ALA A 282 11.39 9.71 -2.79
C ALA A 282 12.27 8.51 -3.21
N LEU A 283 11.98 7.89 -4.36
CA LEU A 283 12.80 6.83 -4.97
C LEU A 283 14.28 7.23 -5.14
N THR A 284 14.56 8.49 -5.51
CA THR A 284 15.93 8.96 -5.69
C THR A 284 16.63 9.17 -4.36
N LEU A 285 15.96 9.87 -3.44
CA LEU A 285 16.51 10.21 -2.14
C LEU A 285 16.73 8.96 -1.30
N ALA A 286 15.79 8.01 -1.31
CA ALA A 286 15.94 6.73 -0.64
C ALA A 286 17.15 5.95 -1.17
N ALA A 287 17.37 5.92 -2.49
CA ALA A 287 18.54 5.25 -3.06
C ALA A 287 19.87 5.93 -2.66
N ILE A 288 19.94 7.27 -2.74
CA ILE A 288 21.12 8.02 -2.28
C ILE A 288 21.39 7.76 -0.81
N PHE A 289 20.32 7.72 -0.01
CA PHE A 289 20.39 7.52 1.41
C PHE A 289 20.89 6.12 1.76
N LEU A 290 20.26 5.05 1.26
CA LEU A 290 20.66 3.66 1.53
C LEU A 290 22.07 3.36 1.05
N ILE A 291 22.44 3.85 -0.13
CA ILE A 291 23.81 3.71 -0.65
C ILE A 291 24.78 4.47 0.26
N GLY A 292 24.45 5.71 0.61
CA GLY A 292 25.30 6.56 1.46
C GLY A 292 25.54 5.96 2.84
N THR A 293 24.48 5.49 3.52
CA THR A 293 24.61 4.87 4.84
C THR A 293 25.42 3.58 4.77
N GLY A 294 25.16 2.71 3.78
CA GLY A 294 25.90 1.47 3.62
C GLY A 294 27.38 1.67 3.27
N VAL A 295 27.72 2.67 2.45
CA VAL A 295 29.15 3.03 2.19
C VAL A 295 29.84 3.47 3.47
N VAL A 296 29.22 4.35 4.26
CA VAL A 296 29.82 4.88 5.49
C VAL A 296 30.04 3.77 6.51
N GLN A 297 29.04 2.89 6.70
CA GLN A 297 29.13 1.74 7.62
C GLN A 297 30.20 0.75 7.17
N LEU A 298 30.17 0.27 5.91
CA LEU A 298 31.18 -0.67 5.43
C LEU A 298 32.60 -0.10 5.49
N TYR A 299 32.75 1.20 5.25
CA TYR A 299 34.04 1.88 5.40
C TYR A 299 34.49 1.92 6.87
N ALA A 300 33.61 2.30 7.80
CA ALA A 300 33.92 2.31 9.23
C ALA A 300 34.25 0.90 9.75
N ALA A 301 33.45 -0.10 9.37
CA ALA A 301 33.69 -1.50 9.68
C ALA A 301 35.04 -1.99 9.15
N GLN A 302 35.44 -1.58 7.93
CA GLN A 302 36.77 -1.89 7.40
C GLN A 302 37.88 -1.19 8.19
N GLN A 303 37.74 0.09 8.52
CA GLN A 303 38.78 0.85 9.24
C GLN A 303 39.00 0.31 10.66
N TRP A 304 37.92 -0.03 11.35
CA TRP A 304 37.97 -0.55 12.72
C TRP A 304 37.98 -2.08 12.80
N ASN A 305 38.15 -2.76 11.67
CA ASN A 305 38.21 -4.23 11.56
C ASN A 305 37.05 -4.95 12.27
N ILE A 306 35.82 -4.45 12.10
CA ILE A 306 34.62 -5.01 12.75
C ILE A 306 34.22 -6.32 12.06
N PRO A 307 34.19 -7.46 12.76
CA PRO A 307 33.77 -8.73 12.18
C PRO A 307 32.25 -8.79 11.98
N ALA A 308 31.78 -9.81 11.26
CA ALA A 308 30.34 -10.11 11.23
C ALA A 308 29.97 -10.88 12.50
N ALA A 309 29.12 -10.28 13.35
CA ALA A 309 28.69 -10.83 14.62
C ALA A 309 27.18 -11.16 14.58
N GLU A 310 26.83 -12.42 14.36
CA GLU A 310 25.43 -12.84 14.28
C GLU A 310 24.70 -12.58 15.60
N GLY A 311 23.56 -11.88 15.52
CA GLY A 311 22.82 -11.41 16.70
C GLY A 311 23.10 -9.96 17.09
N TYR A 312 24.18 -9.34 16.60
CA TYR A 312 24.53 -7.95 16.94
C TYR A 312 24.87 -7.09 15.71
N SER A 313 24.11 -6.02 15.48
CA SER A 313 24.32 -5.14 14.32
C SER A 313 25.71 -4.49 14.34
N THR A 314 26.43 -4.57 13.21
CA THR A 314 27.71 -3.86 13.00
C THR A 314 27.58 -2.36 13.31
N LEU A 315 26.42 -1.76 13.02
CA LEU A 315 26.13 -0.35 13.32
C LEU A 315 26.18 -0.04 14.82
N LEU A 316 25.75 -0.98 15.67
CA LEU A 316 25.80 -0.77 17.12
C LEU A 316 27.24 -0.85 17.64
N ILE A 317 28.08 -1.71 17.06
CA ILE A 317 29.51 -1.76 17.40
C ILE A 317 30.18 -0.42 17.02
N GLU A 318 29.88 0.11 15.84
CA GLU A 318 30.35 1.44 15.42
C GLU A 318 29.90 2.54 16.40
N TYR A 319 28.65 2.48 16.87
CA TYR A 319 28.13 3.41 17.86
C TYR A 319 28.80 3.28 19.22
N GLU A 320 29.12 2.07 19.66
CA GLU A 320 29.85 1.84 20.92
C GLU A 320 31.26 2.39 20.91
N ILE A 321 31.99 2.22 19.80
CA ILE A 321 33.33 2.79 19.62
C ILE A 321 33.26 4.32 19.76
N VAL A 322 32.33 4.97 19.05
CA VAL A 322 32.14 6.43 19.11
C VAL A 322 31.66 6.88 20.49
N ALA A 323 30.78 6.10 21.13
CA ALA A 323 30.26 6.40 22.46
C ALA A 323 31.37 6.36 23.53
N ALA A 324 32.29 5.40 23.46
CA ALA A 324 33.42 5.31 24.38
C ALA A 324 34.47 6.38 24.11
N GLN A 325 34.81 6.62 22.84
CA GLN A 325 35.95 7.47 22.46
C GLN A 325 35.60 8.95 22.38
N THR A 326 34.51 9.30 21.67
CA THR A 326 34.19 10.69 21.35
C THR A 326 33.21 11.32 22.33
N LEU A 327 32.21 10.54 22.76
CA LEU A 327 31.14 11.00 23.66
C LEU A 327 31.36 10.55 25.11
N GLY A 328 32.40 9.75 25.34
CA GLY A 328 32.80 9.22 26.63
C GLY A 328 34.10 9.86 27.12
N ASN A 329 34.78 9.16 28.02
CA ASN A 329 36.03 9.64 28.61
C ASN A 329 37.27 9.40 27.73
N GLY A 330 37.11 8.71 26.59
CA GLY A 330 38.24 8.25 25.78
C GLY A 330 38.93 7.03 26.38
N LEU A 331 39.50 6.20 25.53
CA LEU A 331 40.30 5.04 25.93
C LEU A 331 41.55 4.93 25.07
N SER A 332 42.69 4.73 25.72
CA SER A 332 43.91 4.30 25.07
C SER A 332 44.18 2.82 25.41
N PRO A 333 44.99 2.11 24.61
CA PRO A 333 45.41 0.75 24.95
C PRO A 333 46.09 0.65 26.33
N GLU A 334 46.70 1.74 26.79
CA GLU A 334 47.39 1.83 28.09
C GLU A 334 46.42 1.82 29.28
N ASP A 335 45.15 2.21 29.06
CA ASP A 335 44.10 2.19 30.09
C ASP A 335 43.55 0.78 30.36
N ILE A 336 43.89 -0.19 29.49
CA ILE A 336 43.46 -1.60 29.61
C ILE A 336 44.45 -2.34 30.52
N MET A 337 44.33 -2.08 31.81
CA MET A 337 45.11 -2.81 32.81
C MET A 337 44.38 -4.06 33.28
N VAL A 338 44.96 -5.23 33.01
CA VAL A 338 44.50 -6.50 33.58
C VAL A 338 44.78 -6.51 35.08
N THR A 339 43.75 -6.77 35.88
CA THR A 339 43.84 -6.89 37.34
C THR A 339 43.72 -8.34 37.76
N GLU A 340 44.15 -8.65 38.98
CA GLU A 340 44.04 -10.00 39.53
C GLU A 340 42.59 -10.51 39.56
N ALA A 341 41.63 -9.62 39.80
CA ALA A 341 40.21 -9.96 39.77
C ALA A 341 39.75 -10.41 38.37
N ASP A 342 40.28 -9.81 37.29
CA ASP A 342 39.95 -10.20 35.91
C ASP A 342 40.53 -11.59 35.60
N ARG A 343 41.73 -11.89 36.10
CA ARG A 343 42.36 -13.23 35.99
C ARG A 343 41.60 -14.29 36.79
N GLU A 344 41.19 -13.98 38.01
CA GLU A 344 40.38 -14.89 38.84
C GLU A 344 39.00 -15.17 38.24
N GLU A 345 38.40 -14.20 37.55
CA GLU A 345 37.12 -14.38 36.86
C GLU A 345 37.29 -15.16 35.55
N ALA A 346 38.32 -14.87 34.76
CA ALA A 346 38.70 -15.67 33.59
C ALA A 346 39.01 -17.13 33.95
N GLN A 347 39.68 -17.35 35.08
CA GLN A 347 40.00 -18.69 35.56
C GLN A 347 38.75 -19.44 36.03
N ARG A 348 37.83 -18.76 36.73
CA ARG A 348 36.52 -19.34 37.06
C ARG A 348 35.73 -19.72 35.80
N PHE A 349 35.74 -18.87 34.78
CA PHE A 349 35.11 -19.17 33.50
C PHE A 349 35.69 -20.45 32.87
N TYR A 350 37.02 -20.57 32.82
CA TYR A 350 37.72 -21.77 32.35
C TYR A 350 37.37 -23.02 33.16
N GLU A 351 37.30 -22.91 34.49
CA GLU A 351 36.95 -24.03 35.38
C GLU A 351 35.48 -24.48 35.24
N THR A 352 34.59 -23.57 34.83
CA THR A 352 33.16 -23.88 34.59
C THR A 352 32.85 -24.43 33.21
N LEU A 353 33.72 -24.23 32.22
CA LEU A 353 33.56 -24.73 30.85
C LEU A 353 33.24 -26.25 30.79
N PRO A 354 33.96 -27.14 31.49
CA PRO A 354 33.67 -28.58 31.47
C PRO A 354 32.25 -28.93 31.95
N ALA A 355 31.69 -28.15 32.89
CA ALA A 355 30.34 -28.36 33.40
C ALA A 355 29.25 -27.84 32.44
N LEU A 356 29.54 -26.74 31.72
CA LEU A 356 28.68 -26.22 30.65
C LEU A 356 28.65 -27.16 29.45
N GLN A 357 29.82 -27.66 29.02
CA GLN A 357 29.92 -28.63 27.92
C GLN A 357 29.17 -29.94 28.22
N ALA A 358 29.26 -30.43 29.45
CA ALA A 358 28.52 -31.62 29.88
C ALA A 358 26.99 -31.40 29.90
N SER A 359 26.54 -30.18 30.20
CA SER A 359 25.13 -29.78 30.15
C SER A 359 24.60 -29.66 28.71
N GLU A 360 25.41 -29.09 27.82
CA GLU A 360 25.08 -28.93 26.40
C GLU A 360 25.07 -30.27 25.64
N GLU A 361 26.02 -31.17 25.92
CA GLU A 361 26.02 -32.55 25.38
C GLU A 361 24.76 -33.33 25.82
N LEU A 362 24.28 -33.13 27.05
CA LEU A 362 23.05 -33.74 27.55
C LEU A 362 21.79 -33.22 26.84
N LEU A 363 21.83 -32.01 26.29
CA LEU A 363 20.77 -31.39 25.49
C LEU A 363 20.91 -31.70 23.98
N GLY A 364 21.96 -32.41 23.58
CA GLY A 364 22.24 -32.74 22.18
C GLY A 364 22.78 -31.57 21.37
N GLN A 365 23.33 -30.54 22.03
CA GLN A 365 24.01 -29.42 21.40
C GLN A 365 25.52 -29.69 21.40
N GLU A 366 26.22 -29.43 20.29
CA GLU A 366 27.69 -29.48 20.29
C GLU A 366 28.21 -28.26 21.07
N PRO A 367 29.09 -28.45 22.07
CA PRO A 367 29.67 -27.33 22.79
C PRO A 367 30.58 -26.52 21.88
N VAL A 368 30.24 -25.24 21.67
CA VAL A 368 31.00 -24.33 20.79
C VAL A 368 31.96 -23.51 21.65
N ILE A 369 33.20 -23.99 21.82
CA ILE A 369 34.32 -23.10 22.16
C ILE A 369 34.90 -22.60 20.82
N PRO A 370 35.11 -21.29 20.60
CA PRO A 370 35.74 -20.79 19.40
C PRO A 370 37.06 -21.52 19.12
N ASP A 371 37.28 -21.99 17.88
CA ASP A 371 38.47 -22.78 17.49
C ASP A 371 39.79 -22.11 17.87
N GLU A 372 39.83 -20.77 17.86
CA GLU A 372 40.98 -19.96 18.28
C GLU A 372 41.30 -20.12 19.77
N LEU A 373 40.28 -20.20 20.63
CA LEU A 373 40.43 -20.38 22.08
C LEU A 373 40.69 -21.85 22.45
N ALA A 374 40.14 -22.79 21.69
CA ALA A 374 40.33 -24.22 21.89
C ALA A 374 41.78 -24.69 21.63
N ALA A 375 42.52 -23.94 20.81
CA ALA A 375 43.92 -24.21 20.48
C ALA A 375 44.93 -23.61 21.49
N LEU A 376 44.48 -22.75 22.41
CA LEU A 376 45.35 -22.08 23.38
C LEU A 376 45.70 -22.98 24.56
N SER A 377 46.89 -22.76 25.14
CA SER A 377 47.19 -23.35 26.44
C SER A 377 46.28 -22.78 27.54
N PRO A 378 46.06 -23.48 28.67
CA PRO A 378 45.20 -22.99 29.74
C PRO A 378 45.59 -21.61 30.27
N GLU A 379 46.89 -21.30 30.36
CA GLU A 379 47.37 -19.98 30.78
C GLU A 379 47.08 -18.91 29.71
N GLU A 380 47.31 -19.22 28.43
CA GLU A 380 47.02 -18.30 27.32
C GLU A 380 45.51 -18.04 27.17
N PHE A 381 44.67 -19.04 27.43
CA PHE A 381 43.22 -18.88 27.47
C PHE A 381 42.82 -17.90 28.59
N VAL A 382 43.31 -18.13 29.81
CA VAL A 382 42.98 -17.27 30.96
C VAL A 382 43.48 -15.85 30.76
N ASP A 383 44.70 -15.66 30.23
CA ASP A 383 45.23 -14.31 29.95
C ASP A 383 44.46 -13.59 28.84
N THR A 384 44.00 -14.31 27.82
CA THR A 384 43.17 -13.74 26.73
C THR A 384 41.81 -13.27 27.27
N ILE A 385 41.12 -14.13 28.04
CA ILE A 385 39.83 -13.78 28.64
C ILE A 385 39.99 -12.68 29.70
N ALA A 386 41.07 -12.69 30.49
CA ALA A 386 41.33 -11.66 31.48
C ALA A 386 41.57 -10.28 30.83
N TYR A 387 42.23 -10.25 29.66
CA TYR A 387 42.36 -9.04 28.86
C TYR A 387 41.00 -8.56 28.34
N ASP A 388 40.16 -9.45 27.81
CA ASP A 388 38.82 -9.10 27.32
C ASP A 388 37.90 -8.58 28.44
N LEU A 389 37.99 -9.15 29.64
CA LEU A 389 37.30 -8.67 30.84
C LEU A 389 37.81 -7.28 31.26
N ALA A 390 39.13 -7.08 31.27
CA ALA A 390 39.74 -5.78 31.59
C ALA A 390 39.33 -4.69 30.59
N LEU A 391 39.30 -5.00 29.30
CA LEU A 391 38.87 -4.12 28.22
C LEU A 391 37.37 -3.82 28.34
N THR A 392 36.53 -4.82 28.57
CA THR A 392 35.09 -4.65 28.83
C THR A 392 34.84 -3.69 29.99
N ARG A 393 35.56 -3.87 31.09
CA ARG A 393 35.49 -2.99 32.26
C ARG A 393 35.95 -1.57 31.92
N ALA A 394 37.03 -1.43 31.15
CA ALA A 394 37.52 -0.12 30.71
C ALA A 394 36.49 0.60 29.84
N ILE A 395 35.86 -0.10 28.88
CA ILE A 395 34.76 0.40 28.04
C ILE A 395 33.60 0.87 28.90
N ASN A 396 33.13 0.04 29.85
CA ASN A 396 32.03 0.39 30.73
C ASN A 396 32.36 1.61 31.60
N ARG A 397 33.61 1.76 32.07
CA ARG A 397 34.04 2.96 32.82
C ARG A 397 34.14 4.19 31.94
N ALA A 398 34.54 4.04 30.69
CA ALA A 398 34.66 5.14 29.75
C ALA A 398 33.29 5.68 29.30
N THR A 399 32.27 4.83 29.28
CA THR A 399 30.90 5.19 28.90
C THR A 399 30.00 5.56 30.08
N ALA A 400 30.18 4.96 31.26
CA ALA A 400 29.30 5.17 32.41
C ALA A 400 29.22 6.65 32.85
N ASN A 401 27.99 7.13 33.05
CA ASN A 401 27.65 8.50 33.41
C ASN A 401 28.14 9.57 32.41
N THR A 402 28.37 9.18 31.15
CA THR A 402 28.78 10.10 30.08
C THR A 402 27.66 10.32 29.07
N THR A 403 27.87 11.27 28.16
CA THR A 403 27.02 11.43 26.97
C THR A 403 27.03 10.19 26.07
N GLY A 404 28.08 9.36 26.12
CA GLY A 404 28.18 8.11 25.38
C GLY A 404 27.15 7.07 25.80
N GLU A 405 26.94 6.88 27.11
CA GLU A 405 25.88 5.98 27.63
C GLU A 405 24.49 6.44 27.21
N THR A 406 24.21 7.75 27.32
CA THR A 406 22.92 8.32 26.86
C THR A 406 22.74 8.13 25.36
N PHE A 407 23.80 8.33 24.57
CA PHE A 407 23.78 8.12 23.12
C PHE A 407 23.47 6.67 22.76
N LEU A 408 24.11 5.68 23.41
CA LEU A 408 23.85 4.26 23.17
C LEU A 408 22.43 3.86 23.58
N PHE A 409 21.96 4.34 24.73
CA PHE A 409 20.59 4.08 25.18
C PHE A 409 19.55 4.62 24.18
N VAL A 410 19.76 5.86 23.70
CA VAL A 410 18.90 6.48 22.69
C VAL A 410 18.99 5.73 21.35
N ALA A 411 20.20 5.36 20.91
CA ALA A 411 20.41 4.61 19.67
C ALA A 411 19.69 3.25 19.70
N GLY A 412 19.89 2.47 20.76
CA GLY A 412 19.25 1.17 20.95
C GLY A 412 17.73 1.29 21.05
N THR A 413 17.23 2.26 21.81
CA THR A 413 15.78 2.49 21.94
C THR A 413 15.14 2.90 20.61
N LEU A 414 15.75 3.84 19.89
CA LEU A 414 15.27 4.26 18.58
C LEU A 414 15.35 3.12 17.55
N LEU A 415 16.38 2.28 17.63
CA LEU A 415 16.52 1.09 16.78
C LEU A 415 15.43 0.05 17.08
N ALA A 416 15.14 -0.23 18.35
CA ALA A 416 14.02 -1.11 18.72
C ALA A 416 12.68 -0.55 18.22
N ILE A 417 12.42 0.75 18.44
CA ILE A 417 11.20 1.40 17.97
C ILE A 417 11.08 1.33 16.45
N ILE A 418 12.15 1.61 15.69
CA ILE A 418 12.07 1.61 14.24
C ILE A 418 11.82 0.21 13.68
N LEU A 419 12.41 -0.82 14.30
CA LEU A 419 12.14 -2.23 13.98
C LEU A 419 10.68 -2.59 14.23
N LEU A 420 10.08 -2.15 15.34
CA LEU A 420 8.64 -2.31 15.58
C LEU A 420 7.79 -1.58 14.54
N LEU A 421 8.20 -0.38 14.13
CA LEU A 421 7.48 0.42 13.13
C LEU A 421 7.58 -0.19 11.73
N ALA A 422 8.68 -0.87 11.38
CA ALA A 422 8.85 -1.58 10.12
C ALA A 422 7.77 -2.66 9.91
N GLN A 423 7.36 -3.34 11.00
CA GLN A 423 6.24 -4.29 10.97
C GLN A 423 4.94 -3.64 10.47
N GLY A 424 4.74 -2.36 10.77
CA GLY A 424 3.60 -1.59 10.29
C GLY A 424 3.56 -1.50 8.76
N GLY A 425 4.72 -1.39 8.11
CA GLY A 425 4.85 -1.47 6.66
C GLY A 425 4.38 -2.81 6.10
N GLY A 426 4.84 -3.92 6.70
CA GLY A 426 4.39 -5.27 6.36
C GLY A 426 2.88 -5.47 6.53
N TYR A 427 2.32 -5.06 7.66
CA TYR A 427 0.88 -5.16 7.93
C TYR A 427 0.03 -4.33 6.98
N VAL A 428 0.34 -3.04 6.83
CA VAL A 428 -0.46 -2.11 6.01
C VAL A 428 -0.28 -2.40 4.52
N GLY A 429 0.96 -2.66 4.08
CA GLY A 429 1.28 -3.04 2.72
C GLY A 429 0.62 -4.36 2.34
N GLY A 430 0.80 -5.41 3.14
CA GLY A 430 0.24 -6.74 2.90
C GLY A 430 -1.28 -6.73 2.85
N ALA A 431 -1.92 -6.01 3.79
CA ALA A 431 -3.37 -5.85 3.79
C ALA A 431 -3.88 -5.08 2.56
N ALA A 432 -3.18 -4.04 2.13
CA ALA A 432 -3.53 -3.30 0.92
C ALA A 432 -3.45 -4.16 -0.35
N VAL A 433 -2.44 -5.03 -0.45
CA VAL A 433 -2.31 -5.99 -1.56
C VAL A 433 -3.42 -7.04 -1.50
N ALA A 434 -3.75 -7.57 -0.32
CA ALA A 434 -4.87 -8.47 -0.12
C ALA A 434 -6.21 -7.83 -0.52
N ALA A 435 -6.43 -6.56 -0.15
CA ALA A 435 -7.61 -5.80 -0.53
C ALA A 435 -7.72 -5.59 -2.04
N ASN A 436 -6.59 -5.28 -2.72
CA ASN A 436 -6.54 -5.17 -4.17
C ASN A 436 -6.81 -6.52 -4.85
N ALA A 437 -6.23 -7.62 -4.36
CA ALA A 437 -6.51 -8.96 -4.85
C ALA A 437 -7.98 -9.35 -4.65
N ALA A 438 -8.59 -8.96 -3.52
CA ALA A 438 -10.00 -9.15 -3.25
C ALA A 438 -10.90 -8.31 -4.17
N ARG A 439 -10.47 -7.11 -4.58
CA ARG A 439 -11.16 -6.28 -5.59
C ARG A 439 -11.07 -6.88 -7.00
N LEU A 440 -9.96 -7.54 -7.32
CA LEU A 440 -9.78 -8.31 -8.56
C LEU A 440 -10.51 -9.67 -8.57
N GLY A 441 -11.20 -10.02 -7.48
CA GLY A 441 -11.89 -11.31 -7.37
C GLY A 441 -11.00 -12.48 -6.99
N ARG A 442 -9.69 -12.26 -6.74
CA ARG A 442 -8.70 -13.32 -6.47
C ARG A 442 -8.71 -13.81 -5.02
N LEU A 443 -9.16 -12.98 -4.10
CA LEU A 443 -9.32 -13.33 -2.69
C LEU A 443 -10.78 -13.14 -2.24
N PRO A 444 -11.20 -13.73 -1.11
CA PRO A 444 -12.53 -13.51 -0.55
C PRO A 444 -12.85 -12.02 -0.30
N GLY A 445 -14.12 -11.65 -0.41
CA GLY A 445 -14.55 -10.24 -0.35
C GLY A 445 -14.28 -9.53 0.99
N PHE A 446 -14.15 -10.27 2.10
CA PHE A 446 -13.87 -9.70 3.41
C PHE A 446 -12.44 -9.12 3.53
N PHE A 447 -11.50 -9.55 2.69
CA PHE A 447 -10.15 -8.97 2.64
C PHE A 447 -10.11 -7.52 2.13
N LYS A 448 -11.25 -6.97 1.68
CA LYS A 448 -11.38 -5.54 1.40
C LYS A 448 -11.25 -4.67 2.64
N ASP A 449 -11.58 -5.21 3.81
CA ASP A 449 -11.32 -4.54 5.08
C ASP A 449 -9.87 -4.81 5.47
N ASP A 450 -9.06 -3.75 5.46
CA ASP A 450 -7.64 -3.80 5.81
C ASP A 450 -7.43 -4.43 7.20
N ARG A 451 -8.37 -4.26 8.14
CA ARG A 451 -8.27 -4.83 9.50
C ARG A 451 -8.25 -6.35 9.49
N ILE A 452 -9.06 -6.96 8.63
CA ILE A 452 -9.10 -8.43 8.50
C ILE A 452 -7.82 -8.91 7.83
N GLY A 453 -7.34 -8.19 6.81
CA GLY A 453 -6.04 -8.46 6.19
C GLY A 453 -4.90 -8.47 7.20
N ILE A 454 -4.82 -7.44 8.05
CA ILE A 454 -3.83 -7.30 9.12
C ILE A 454 -3.89 -8.48 10.10
N ALA A 455 -5.09 -8.84 10.57
CA ALA A 455 -5.28 -9.95 11.51
C ALA A 455 -4.87 -11.31 10.91
N VAL A 456 -5.14 -11.55 9.63
CA VAL A 456 -4.73 -12.79 8.94
C VAL A 456 -3.22 -12.86 8.79
N ILE A 457 -2.58 -11.77 8.38
CA ILE A 457 -1.11 -11.70 8.24
C ILE A 457 -0.45 -11.96 9.60
N TRP A 458 -0.93 -11.31 10.67
CA TRP A 458 -0.46 -11.57 12.03
C TRP A 458 -0.61 -13.04 12.41
N GLY A 459 -1.78 -13.65 12.15
CA GLY A 459 -2.02 -15.05 12.49
C GLY A 459 -1.05 -16.00 11.81
N VAL A 460 -0.68 -15.72 10.55
CA VAL A 460 0.34 -16.49 9.84
C VAL A 460 1.73 -16.23 10.42
N SER A 461 2.11 -14.97 10.64
CA SER A 461 3.41 -14.61 11.23
C SER A 461 3.59 -15.21 12.63
N ALA A 462 2.59 -15.15 13.50
CA ALA A 462 2.65 -15.71 14.86
C ALA A 462 2.87 -17.23 14.87
N ILE A 463 2.34 -17.96 13.89
CA ILE A 463 2.60 -19.41 13.75
C ILE A 463 4.05 -19.66 13.29
N LEU A 464 4.60 -18.78 12.46
CA LEU A 464 5.91 -18.95 11.85
C LEU A 464 7.08 -18.44 12.71
N ILE A 465 6.89 -17.42 13.54
CA ILE A 465 7.93 -16.90 14.47
C ILE A 465 8.61 -18.00 15.30
N PRO A 466 7.89 -18.93 15.98
CA PRO A 466 8.54 -19.97 16.78
C PRO A 466 9.27 -21.04 15.95
N ILE A 467 8.94 -21.15 14.65
CA ILE A 467 9.54 -22.07 13.69
C ILE A 467 10.82 -21.47 13.10
N ILE A 468 10.76 -20.18 12.72
CA ILE A 468 11.85 -19.47 12.06
C ILE A 468 12.56 -18.60 13.11
N ARG A 469 13.55 -19.18 13.79
CA ARG A 469 14.19 -18.59 14.98
C ARG A 469 15.35 -17.65 14.67
N GLU A 470 15.90 -17.74 13.46
CA GLU A 470 17.14 -17.05 13.08
C GLU A 470 16.91 -16.07 11.92
N VAL A 471 17.45 -14.86 12.06
CA VAL A 471 17.34 -13.80 11.04
C VAL A 471 18.00 -14.21 9.72
N VAL A 472 19.12 -14.94 9.77
CA VAL A 472 19.90 -15.38 8.59
C VAL A 472 19.10 -16.35 7.70
N ILE A 473 18.27 -17.19 8.32
CA ILE A 473 17.37 -18.10 7.61
C ILE A 473 16.27 -17.28 6.90
N VAL A 474 15.65 -16.33 7.61
CA VAL A 474 14.55 -15.52 7.07
C VAL A 474 15.03 -14.61 5.93
N GLU A 475 16.26 -14.11 6.04
CA GLU A 475 16.92 -13.29 5.02
C GLU A 475 16.84 -13.94 3.64
N SER A 476 17.19 -15.22 3.58
CA SER A 476 17.32 -15.94 2.32
C SER A 476 15.97 -16.05 1.62
N TYR A 477 14.88 -16.18 2.39
CA TYR A 477 13.51 -16.19 1.90
C TYR A 477 13.02 -14.80 1.48
N TYR A 478 13.34 -13.79 2.30
CA TYR A 478 12.92 -12.42 2.09
C TYR A 478 13.53 -11.82 0.82
N ALA A 479 14.81 -12.14 0.52
CA ALA A 479 15.49 -11.68 -0.68
C ALA A 479 14.79 -12.06 -2.00
N PHE A 480 14.19 -13.26 -2.06
CA PHE A 480 13.46 -13.70 -3.25
C PHE A 480 12.16 -12.91 -3.47
N GLY A 481 11.52 -12.44 -2.41
CA GLY A 481 10.28 -11.66 -2.48
C GLY A 481 10.47 -10.37 -3.27
N PHE A 482 11.26 -9.44 -2.72
CA PHE A 482 11.45 -8.12 -3.34
C PHE A 482 12.25 -8.15 -4.65
N VAL A 483 13.24 -9.06 -4.83
CA VAL A 483 13.97 -9.16 -6.11
C VAL A 483 13.03 -9.62 -7.22
N SER A 484 12.07 -10.50 -6.92
CA SER A 484 11.03 -10.87 -7.87
C SER A 484 10.15 -9.68 -8.25
N ALA A 485 9.83 -8.79 -7.30
CA ALA A 485 9.13 -7.55 -7.59
C ALA A 485 9.96 -6.60 -8.48
N PHE A 486 11.29 -6.52 -8.29
CA PHE A 486 12.18 -5.78 -9.18
C PHE A 486 12.14 -6.32 -10.61
N VAL A 487 12.17 -7.64 -10.77
CA VAL A 487 12.04 -8.33 -12.05
C VAL A 487 10.69 -8.02 -12.70
N ILE A 488 9.58 -8.19 -11.96
CA ILE A 488 8.22 -7.98 -12.48
C ILE A 488 8.02 -6.52 -12.92
N THR A 489 8.39 -5.56 -12.08
CA THR A 489 8.25 -4.13 -12.37
C THR A 489 9.09 -3.74 -13.59
N SER A 490 10.36 -4.15 -13.63
CA SER A 490 11.26 -3.78 -14.73
C SER A 490 10.83 -4.37 -16.07
N THR A 491 10.44 -5.65 -16.08
CA THR A 491 9.92 -6.34 -17.26
C THR A 491 8.63 -5.70 -17.76
N THR A 492 7.73 -5.31 -16.84
CA THR A 492 6.47 -4.64 -17.17
C THR A 492 6.70 -3.29 -17.84
N VAL A 493 7.64 -2.50 -17.32
CA VAL A 493 8.00 -1.19 -17.90
C VAL A 493 8.65 -1.35 -19.27
N PHE A 494 9.50 -2.36 -19.45
CA PHE A 494 10.14 -2.62 -20.75
C PHE A 494 9.11 -3.01 -21.81
N PHE A 495 8.16 -3.88 -21.46
CA PHE A 495 7.11 -4.37 -22.36
C PHE A 495 5.80 -3.57 -22.27
N VAL A 496 5.84 -2.34 -21.76
CA VAL A 496 4.67 -1.48 -21.59
C VAL A 496 3.81 -1.44 -22.87
N ARG A 497 2.49 -1.60 -22.67
CA ARG A 497 1.51 -1.60 -23.75
C ARG A 497 1.35 -0.20 -24.36
N LYS A 498 0.91 -0.15 -25.63
CA LYS A 498 0.76 1.11 -26.37
C LYS A 498 -0.28 2.04 -25.76
N SER A 499 -1.45 1.52 -25.35
CA SER A 499 -2.52 2.32 -24.76
C SER A 499 -2.10 3.04 -23.47
N ALA A 500 -1.26 2.43 -22.64
CA ALA A 500 -0.75 3.05 -21.42
C ALA A 500 0.20 4.24 -21.71
N LEU A 501 0.91 4.22 -22.84
CA LEU A 501 1.72 5.34 -23.30
C LEU A 501 0.82 6.47 -23.83
N GLU A 502 -0.18 6.12 -24.63
CA GLU A 502 -1.14 7.06 -25.23
C GLU A 502 -1.94 7.81 -24.16
N GLU A 503 -2.37 7.13 -23.08
CA GLU A 503 -3.03 7.75 -21.91
C GLU A 503 -2.18 8.84 -21.24
N ARG A 504 -0.85 8.79 -21.42
CA ARG A 504 0.10 9.79 -20.92
C ARG A 504 0.56 10.79 -21.98
N GLY A 505 -0.06 10.77 -23.16
CA GLY A 505 0.32 11.62 -24.28
C GLY A 505 1.68 11.26 -24.89
N ILE A 506 2.18 10.03 -24.68
CA ILE A 506 3.41 9.54 -25.29
C ILE A 506 3.06 8.74 -26.54
N GLU A 507 3.52 9.19 -27.71
CA GLU A 507 3.32 8.48 -28.96
C GLU A 507 4.12 7.16 -29.00
N PRO A 508 3.48 6.00 -29.29
CA PRO A 508 4.18 4.73 -29.36
C PRO A 508 5.30 4.73 -30.40
N GLY A 509 6.52 4.42 -29.97
CA GLY A 509 7.70 4.38 -30.85
C GLY A 509 8.47 5.69 -30.95
N SER A 510 8.00 6.77 -30.32
CA SER A 510 8.70 8.04 -30.21
C SER A 510 10.02 7.92 -29.42
N ALA A 511 10.84 8.98 -29.44
CA ALA A 511 12.09 9.01 -28.66
C ALA A 511 11.82 8.95 -27.14
N GLU A 512 10.71 9.53 -26.69
CA GLU A 512 10.20 9.48 -25.32
C GLU A 512 9.84 8.04 -24.92
N ALA A 513 9.05 7.34 -25.76
CA ALA A 513 8.69 5.94 -25.53
C ALA A 513 9.93 5.03 -25.47
N LYS A 514 10.93 5.28 -26.33
CA LYS A 514 12.22 4.55 -26.32
C LYS A 514 13.01 4.80 -25.04
N SER A 515 13.07 6.05 -24.54
CA SER A 515 13.72 6.37 -23.27
C SER A 515 13.05 5.67 -22.09
N LEU A 516 11.72 5.61 -22.07
CA LEU A 516 10.96 4.93 -21.02
C LEU A 516 11.25 3.42 -21.02
N ARG A 517 11.19 2.78 -22.19
CA ARG A 517 11.55 1.36 -22.34
C ARG A 517 13.01 1.11 -21.99
N PHE A 518 13.92 2.01 -22.34
CA PHE A 518 15.33 1.89 -21.97
C PHE A 518 15.54 1.93 -20.45
N ALA A 519 14.72 2.68 -19.70
CA ALA A 519 14.72 2.60 -18.24
C ALA A 519 14.30 1.21 -17.75
N GLY A 520 13.23 0.63 -18.33
CA GLY A 520 12.82 -0.74 -18.06
C GLY A 520 13.88 -1.79 -18.40
N LEU A 521 14.58 -1.64 -19.53
CA LEU A 521 15.67 -2.54 -19.95
C LEU A 521 16.82 -2.56 -18.93
N ARG A 522 17.25 -1.39 -18.45
CA ARG A 522 18.31 -1.30 -17.44
C ARG A 522 17.89 -1.96 -16.13
N GLY A 523 16.65 -1.72 -15.70
CA GLY A 523 16.08 -2.41 -14.54
C GLY A 523 16.01 -3.92 -14.73
N MET A 524 15.67 -4.38 -15.93
CA MET A 524 15.60 -5.81 -16.27
C MET A 524 16.98 -6.45 -16.19
N ILE A 525 18.01 -5.85 -16.77
CA ILE A 525 19.39 -6.36 -16.69
C ILE A 525 19.85 -6.46 -15.23
N ALA A 526 19.64 -5.40 -14.44
CA ALA A 526 20.01 -5.38 -13.02
C ALA A 526 19.26 -6.44 -12.20
N SER A 527 17.93 -6.46 -12.27
CA SER A 527 17.09 -7.37 -11.49
C SER A 527 17.28 -8.85 -11.86
N TYR A 528 17.50 -9.16 -13.15
CA TYR A 528 17.78 -10.53 -13.57
C TYR A 528 19.18 -10.99 -13.14
N ALA A 529 20.17 -10.10 -13.15
CA ALA A 529 21.48 -10.41 -12.59
C ALA A 529 21.41 -10.69 -11.08
N MET A 530 20.65 -9.88 -10.33
CA MET A 530 20.40 -10.11 -8.91
C MET A 530 19.67 -11.44 -8.67
N LEU A 531 18.63 -11.73 -9.45
CA LEU A 531 17.90 -13.00 -9.36
C LEU A 531 18.80 -14.20 -9.64
N LEU A 532 19.68 -14.12 -10.66
CA LEU A 532 20.63 -15.18 -10.97
C LEU A 532 21.59 -15.44 -9.79
N VAL A 533 22.09 -14.38 -9.16
CA VAL A 533 22.92 -14.51 -7.95
C VAL A 533 22.12 -15.18 -6.82
N LEU A 534 20.88 -14.76 -6.56
CA LEU A 534 20.06 -15.42 -5.52
C LEU A 534 19.80 -16.89 -5.81
N VAL A 535 19.43 -17.24 -7.05
CA VAL A 535 19.15 -18.63 -7.44
C VAL A 535 20.40 -19.50 -7.29
N THR A 536 21.60 -18.97 -7.53
CA THR A 536 22.84 -19.74 -7.42
C THR A 536 23.36 -19.84 -5.99
N GLN A 537 23.20 -18.79 -5.17
CA GLN A 537 23.78 -18.72 -3.82
C GLN A 537 22.81 -19.14 -2.71
N LYS A 538 21.49 -19.07 -2.93
CA LYS A 538 20.46 -19.34 -1.92
C LYS A 538 19.45 -20.40 -2.42
N THR A 539 19.97 -21.46 -3.05
CA THR A 539 19.15 -22.54 -3.64
C THR A 539 18.23 -23.22 -2.63
N ASP A 540 18.67 -23.35 -1.38
CA ASP A 540 17.90 -24.03 -0.32
C ASP A 540 16.60 -23.28 0.02
N ALA A 541 16.64 -21.94 -0.08
CA ALA A 541 15.46 -21.12 0.14
C ALA A 541 14.46 -21.19 -1.02
N LEU A 542 14.94 -21.42 -2.24
CA LEU A 542 14.13 -21.40 -3.47
C LEU A 542 12.98 -22.40 -3.43
N GLY A 543 13.21 -23.61 -2.91
CA GLY A 543 12.18 -24.66 -2.84
C GLY A 543 10.96 -24.22 -2.04
N VAL A 544 11.18 -23.64 -0.85
CA VAL A 544 10.11 -23.18 0.03
C VAL A 544 9.36 -21.99 -0.57
N ILE A 545 10.08 -21.02 -1.16
CA ILE A 545 9.45 -19.86 -1.84
C ILE A 545 8.57 -20.31 -3.00
N VAL A 546 9.08 -21.22 -3.84
CA VAL A 546 8.34 -21.74 -5.00
C VAL A 546 7.09 -22.48 -4.54
N VAL A 547 7.20 -23.37 -3.55
CA VAL A 547 6.04 -24.10 -3.01
C VAL A 547 5.02 -23.15 -2.40
N SER A 548 5.47 -22.21 -1.55
CA SER A 548 4.59 -21.23 -0.91
C SER A 548 3.89 -20.33 -1.94
N GLY A 549 4.65 -19.82 -2.91
CA GLY A 549 4.11 -19.01 -4.01
C GLY A 549 3.10 -19.78 -4.87
N ILE A 550 3.36 -21.06 -5.17
CA ILE A 550 2.42 -21.94 -5.88
C ILE A 550 1.15 -22.14 -5.06
N VAL A 551 1.25 -22.45 -3.76
CA VAL A 551 0.08 -22.68 -2.89
C VAL A 551 -0.79 -21.43 -2.82
N ILE A 552 -0.20 -20.25 -2.59
CA ILE A 552 -0.93 -18.98 -2.53
C ILE A 552 -1.57 -18.66 -3.89
N THR A 553 -0.85 -18.89 -4.99
CA THR A 553 -1.37 -18.67 -6.34
C THR A 553 -2.53 -19.63 -6.66
N LEU A 554 -2.43 -20.90 -6.26
CA LEU A 554 -3.50 -21.89 -6.43
C LEU A 554 -4.73 -21.52 -5.60
N LEU A 555 -4.55 -21.03 -4.37
CA LEU A 555 -5.64 -20.52 -3.55
C LEU A 555 -6.35 -19.32 -4.21
N GLN A 556 -5.57 -18.41 -4.80
CA GLN A 556 -6.12 -17.29 -5.57
C GLN A 556 -6.92 -17.77 -6.78
N ILE A 557 -6.40 -18.74 -7.54
CA ILE A 557 -7.08 -19.31 -8.71
C ILE A 557 -8.38 -20.02 -8.28
N PHE A 558 -8.32 -20.80 -7.20
CA PHE A 558 -9.48 -21.49 -6.64
C PHE A 558 -10.59 -20.51 -6.27
N THR A 559 -10.23 -19.41 -5.59
CA THR A 559 -11.20 -18.38 -5.19
C THR A 559 -11.72 -17.60 -6.39
N ALA A 560 -10.85 -17.23 -7.33
CA ALA A 560 -11.22 -16.48 -8.53
C ALA A 560 -12.23 -17.23 -9.40
N ASN A 561 -12.11 -18.56 -9.47
CA ASN A 561 -12.96 -19.43 -10.29
C ASN A 561 -14.15 -20.04 -9.53
N GLY A 562 -14.28 -19.83 -8.22
CA GLY A 562 -15.32 -20.49 -7.41
C GLY A 562 -15.11 -22.01 -7.27
N GLY A 563 -13.86 -22.48 -7.41
CA GLY A 563 -13.47 -23.89 -7.41
C GLY A 563 -12.38 -24.21 -8.45
N PHE A 564 -12.08 -25.50 -8.66
CA PHE A 564 -11.10 -25.95 -9.68
C PHE A 564 -11.68 -26.03 -11.11
N LYS A 565 -12.98 -25.79 -11.31
CA LYS A 565 -13.59 -25.81 -12.64
C LYS A 565 -13.41 -24.44 -13.30
N ARG A 566 -12.73 -24.43 -14.44
CA ARG A 566 -12.44 -23.24 -15.23
C ARG A 566 -13.64 -22.93 -16.13
N GLU A 567 -14.52 -22.02 -15.74
CA GLU A 567 -15.43 -21.39 -16.69
C GLU A 567 -14.71 -20.21 -17.35
N THR A 568 -14.23 -20.44 -18.58
CA THR A 568 -13.42 -19.50 -19.36
C THR A 568 -14.23 -18.39 -20.05
N ALA A 569 -15.53 -18.27 -19.79
CA ALA A 569 -16.33 -17.22 -20.39
C ALA A 569 -16.11 -15.89 -19.66
N VAL A 570 -16.02 -14.79 -20.42
CA VAL A 570 -16.18 -13.44 -19.85
C VAL A 570 -17.48 -13.48 -19.04
N PRO A 571 -17.47 -13.17 -17.74
CA PRO A 571 -18.68 -13.26 -16.94
C PRO A 571 -19.69 -12.27 -17.49
N GLU A 572 -20.68 -12.76 -18.23
CA GLU A 572 -21.89 -11.99 -18.45
C GLU A 572 -22.50 -11.78 -17.08
N LEU A 573 -22.52 -10.52 -16.64
CA LEU A 573 -23.15 -10.17 -15.38
C LEU A 573 -24.58 -10.70 -15.40
N PRO A 574 -24.96 -11.61 -14.49
CA PRO A 574 -26.29 -12.18 -14.50
C PRO A 574 -27.29 -11.03 -14.39
N ALA A 575 -28.40 -11.14 -15.12
CA ALA A 575 -29.52 -10.21 -14.95
C ALA A 575 -30.11 -10.43 -13.55
N ILE A 576 -29.57 -9.74 -12.54
CA ILE A 576 -30.04 -9.86 -11.16
C ILE A 576 -31.39 -9.15 -11.09
N PRO A 577 -32.49 -9.86 -10.74
CA PRO A 577 -33.80 -9.22 -10.57
C PRO A 577 -33.71 -8.13 -9.50
N ALA A 578 -34.38 -7.00 -9.70
CA ALA A 578 -34.40 -5.91 -8.72
C ALA A 578 -34.87 -6.41 -7.33
N GLY A 579 -34.16 -6.01 -6.28
CA GLY A 579 -34.45 -6.37 -4.89
C GLY A 579 -33.89 -7.71 -4.42
N LYS A 580 -33.17 -8.48 -5.26
CA LYS A 580 -32.49 -9.71 -4.84
C LYS A 580 -31.02 -9.46 -4.54
N LYS A 581 -30.53 -10.03 -3.44
CA LYS A 581 -29.09 -10.01 -3.15
C LYS A 581 -28.34 -10.77 -4.24
N PRO A 582 -27.27 -10.19 -4.81
CA PRO A 582 -26.45 -10.91 -5.77
C PRO A 582 -25.79 -12.12 -5.10
N SER A 583 -25.86 -13.27 -5.76
CA SER A 583 -25.08 -14.46 -5.43
C SER A 583 -24.10 -14.67 -6.58
N TYR A 584 -22.82 -14.69 -6.27
CA TYR A 584 -21.76 -14.86 -7.26
C TYR A 584 -21.30 -16.31 -7.27
N GLN A 585 -21.11 -16.87 -8.46
CA GLN A 585 -20.56 -18.23 -8.58
C GLN A 585 -19.05 -18.22 -8.38
N ASN A 586 -18.40 -17.14 -8.78
CA ASN A 586 -16.96 -16.99 -8.72
C ASN A 586 -16.54 -15.56 -8.31
N GLY A 587 -15.26 -15.40 -7.98
CA GLY A 587 -14.73 -14.11 -7.54
C GLY A 587 -14.67 -13.06 -8.65
N LEU A 588 -14.54 -13.49 -9.91
CA LEU A 588 -14.47 -12.59 -11.07
C LEU A 588 -15.82 -11.90 -11.35
N GLU A 589 -16.92 -12.63 -11.31
CA GLU A 589 -18.29 -12.09 -11.37
C GLU A 589 -18.52 -11.03 -10.30
N ARG A 590 -18.09 -11.33 -9.06
CA ARG A 590 -18.17 -10.38 -7.95
C ARG A 590 -17.39 -9.11 -8.25
N ALA A 591 -16.18 -9.21 -8.82
CA ALA A 591 -15.37 -8.06 -9.16
C ALA A 591 -16.04 -7.18 -10.22
N HIS A 592 -16.57 -7.79 -11.30
CA HIS A 592 -17.28 -7.05 -12.36
C HIS A 592 -18.56 -6.39 -11.84
N ASP A 593 -19.34 -7.07 -11.00
CA ASP A 593 -20.56 -6.46 -10.46
C ASP A 593 -20.23 -5.29 -9.53
N GLN A 594 -19.17 -5.39 -8.74
CA GLN A 594 -18.71 -4.30 -7.88
C GLN A 594 -18.18 -3.09 -8.67
N ALA A 595 -17.51 -3.31 -9.81
CA ALA A 595 -17.13 -2.23 -10.72
C ALA A 595 -18.36 -1.57 -11.37
N ARG A 596 -19.37 -2.37 -11.76
CA ARG A 596 -20.67 -1.87 -12.24
C ARG A 596 -21.37 -1.01 -11.18
N GLN A 597 -21.50 -1.51 -9.95
CA GLN A 597 -22.16 -0.81 -8.86
C GLN A 597 -21.51 0.55 -8.60
N ARG A 598 -20.17 0.61 -8.49
CA ARG A 598 -19.43 1.89 -8.33
C ARG A 598 -19.66 2.85 -9.50
N GLY A 599 -19.64 2.35 -10.73
CA GLY A 599 -19.95 3.18 -11.91
C GLY A 599 -21.34 3.83 -11.85
N ILE A 600 -22.35 3.11 -11.35
CA ILE A 600 -23.72 3.64 -11.18
C ILE A 600 -23.78 4.64 -10.02
N VAL A 601 -23.13 4.32 -8.88
CA VAL A 601 -23.08 5.22 -7.70
C VAL A 601 -22.49 6.57 -8.08
N HIS A 602 -21.34 6.60 -8.74
CA HIS A 602 -20.70 7.85 -9.17
C HIS A 602 -21.55 8.58 -10.21
N ALA A 603 -22.19 7.84 -11.13
CA ALA A 603 -23.11 8.46 -12.09
C ALA A 603 -24.28 9.16 -11.39
N VAL A 604 -24.79 8.59 -10.30
CA VAL A 604 -25.89 9.16 -9.51
C VAL A 604 -25.44 10.34 -8.67
N GLU A 605 -24.29 10.26 -7.98
CA GLU A 605 -23.77 11.39 -7.20
C GLU A 605 -23.47 12.59 -8.11
N ASP A 606 -22.81 12.39 -9.27
CA ASP A 606 -22.61 13.47 -10.24
C ASP A 606 -23.93 14.12 -10.70
N MET A 607 -25.00 13.32 -10.85
CA MET A 607 -26.32 13.83 -11.23
C MET A 607 -27.03 14.55 -10.07
N ILE A 608 -26.75 14.17 -8.81
CA ILE A 608 -27.23 14.88 -7.63
C ILE A 608 -26.49 16.22 -7.52
N GLU A 609 -25.17 16.24 -7.69
CA GLU A 609 -24.35 17.46 -7.66
C GLU A 609 -24.73 18.43 -8.79
N ALA A 610 -25.09 17.90 -9.97
CA ALA A 610 -25.58 18.69 -11.10
C ALA A 610 -27.08 19.06 -11.02
N ASP A 611 -27.74 18.84 -9.88
CA ASP A 611 -29.17 19.10 -9.66
C ASP A 611 -30.13 18.43 -10.66
N ALA A 612 -29.70 17.36 -11.34
CA ALA A 612 -30.50 16.68 -12.38
C ALA A 612 -31.79 16.05 -11.81
N PHE A 613 -31.79 15.70 -10.52
CA PHE A 613 -32.95 15.14 -9.82
C PHE A 613 -33.87 16.21 -9.18
N ALA A 614 -33.49 17.49 -9.18
CA ALA A 614 -34.26 18.56 -8.55
C ALA A 614 -35.69 18.67 -9.12
N LYS A 615 -35.86 18.34 -10.41
CA LYS A 615 -37.17 18.31 -11.09
C LYS A 615 -38.19 17.38 -10.45
N PHE A 616 -37.75 16.38 -9.67
CA PHE A 616 -38.64 15.42 -9.01
C PHE A 616 -39.09 15.87 -7.62
N ASN A 617 -38.54 16.95 -7.04
CA ASN A 617 -38.88 17.43 -5.70
C ASN A 617 -38.86 16.31 -4.62
N VAL A 618 -37.84 15.46 -4.67
CA VAL A 618 -37.61 14.35 -3.74
C VAL A 618 -36.19 14.47 -3.21
N SER A 619 -35.98 14.19 -1.92
CA SER A 619 -34.65 14.26 -1.29
C SER A 619 -33.66 13.27 -1.93
N PRO A 620 -32.37 13.63 -2.05
CA PRO A 620 -31.33 12.75 -2.62
C PRO A 620 -31.30 11.34 -2.03
N ASP A 621 -31.50 11.18 -0.72
CA ASP A 621 -31.49 9.87 -0.05
C ASP A 621 -32.55 8.90 -0.57
N ARG A 622 -33.69 9.41 -1.03
CA ARG A 622 -34.76 8.57 -1.60
C ARG A 622 -34.46 8.17 -3.04
N VAL A 623 -33.78 9.03 -3.79
CA VAL A 623 -33.24 8.68 -5.11
C VAL A 623 -32.19 7.57 -4.95
N ARG A 624 -31.27 7.70 -3.98
CA ARG A 624 -30.29 6.66 -3.64
C ARG A 624 -30.97 5.33 -3.31
N GLN A 625 -31.98 5.33 -2.43
CA GLN A 625 -32.73 4.11 -2.07
C GLN A 625 -33.41 3.45 -3.29
N LEU A 626 -34.04 4.25 -4.15
CA LEU A 626 -34.69 3.73 -5.37
C LEU A 626 -33.65 3.10 -6.30
N VAL A 627 -32.54 3.80 -6.58
CA VAL A 627 -31.47 3.30 -7.45
C VAL A 627 -30.85 2.02 -6.85
N CYS A 628 -30.61 1.98 -5.53
CA CYS A 628 -30.12 0.76 -4.87
C CYS A 628 -31.01 -0.44 -5.14
N TYR A 629 -32.33 -0.26 -5.09
CA TYR A 629 -33.28 -1.31 -5.40
C TYR A 629 -33.27 -1.69 -6.89
N LEU A 630 -33.33 -0.71 -7.79
CA LEU A 630 -33.45 -0.94 -9.24
C LEU A 630 -32.22 -1.58 -9.87
N TYR A 631 -31.04 -1.32 -9.31
CA TYR A 631 -29.77 -1.76 -9.84
C TYR A 631 -29.03 -2.73 -8.91
N ASN A 632 -29.67 -3.17 -7.81
CA ASN A 632 -29.09 -4.07 -6.80
C ASN A 632 -27.73 -3.57 -6.30
N ILE A 633 -27.67 -2.31 -5.89
CA ILE A 633 -26.45 -1.67 -5.37
C ILE A 633 -26.42 -1.86 -3.86
N ASP A 634 -25.25 -2.20 -3.33
CA ASP A 634 -25.00 -2.15 -1.88
C ASP A 634 -25.13 -0.70 -1.37
N PRO A 635 -26.08 -0.39 -0.47
CA PRO A 635 -26.25 0.94 0.09
C PRO A 635 -24.99 1.49 0.77
N GLY A 636 -24.11 0.61 1.28
CA GLY A 636 -22.84 1.01 1.90
C GLY A 636 -21.92 1.79 0.97
N LEU A 637 -21.99 1.55 -0.35
CA LEU A 637 -21.15 2.23 -1.34
C LEU A 637 -21.39 3.75 -1.41
N PHE A 638 -22.63 4.20 -1.16
CA PHE A 638 -22.93 5.64 -1.10
C PHE A 638 -22.30 6.32 0.13
N VAL A 639 -22.12 5.57 1.22
CA VAL A 639 -21.48 6.08 2.45
C VAL A 639 -19.96 6.11 2.29
N GLU A 640 -19.38 5.10 1.64
CA GLU A 640 -17.96 5.07 1.29
C GLU A 640 -17.57 6.27 0.41
N GLU A 641 -18.37 6.60 -0.60
CA GLU A 641 -18.07 7.72 -1.51
C GLU A 641 -18.17 9.09 -0.82
N GLN A 642 -19.09 9.26 0.13
CA GLN A 642 -19.16 10.50 0.94
C GLN A 642 -17.92 10.72 1.81
N HIS A 643 -17.18 9.65 2.16
CA HIS A 643 -15.92 9.73 2.90
C HIS A 643 -14.67 9.78 2.01
N HIS A 644 -14.81 9.52 0.72
CA HIS A 644 -13.74 9.50 -0.27
C HIS A 644 -13.96 10.61 -1.30
N HIS A 645 -13.33 11.77 -1.10
CA HIS A 645 -13.39 12.89 -2.06
C HIS A 645 -12.74 12.60 -3.44
N GLU A 646 -12.20 11.41 -3.68
CA GLU A 646 -11.54 11.05 -4.93
C GLU A 646 -11.97 9.69 -5.46
N ARG A 647 -12.32 9.65 -6.75
CA ARG A 647 -12.58 8.43 -7.52
C ARG A 647 -11.45 7.42 -7.35
N ILE A 648 -11.79 6.23 -6.87
CA ILE A 648 -10.90 5.07 -6.87
C ILE A 648 -10.88 4.47 -8.29
N GLU A 649 -9.74 4.53 -8.99
CA GLU A 649 -9.56 3.88 -10.29
C GLU A 649 -9.67 2.35 -10.16
N GLU A 650 -10.25 1.68 -11.16
CA GLU A 650 -10.35 0.22 -11.16
C GLU A 650 -8.97 -0.42 -11.39
N PRO A 651 -8.69 -1.58 -10.76
CA PRO A 651 -7.35 -2.17 -10.74
C PRO A 651 -6.91 -2.76 -12.08
N ASN A 652 -7.84 -2.98 -13.02
CA ASN A 652 -7.52 -3.39 -14.39
C ASN A 652 -8.46 -2.76 -15.42
N LEU A 653 -8.10 -2.86 -16.70
CA LEU A 653 -8.88 -2.27 -17.80
C LEU A 653 -10.26 -2.90 -17.99
N ASP A 654 -10.40 -4.20 -17.72
CA ASP A 654 -11.66 -4.91 -17.98
C ASP A 654 -12.75 -4.47 -16.98
N LEU A 655 -12.35 -4.29 -15.71
CA LEU A 655 -13.18 -3.69 -14.68
C LEU A 655 -13.40 -2.20 -14.96
N GLN A 656 -12.37 -1.48 -15.41
CA GLN A 656 -12.50 -0.07 -15.81
C GLN A 656 -13.51 0.10 -16.95
N ALA A 657 -13.52 -0.79 -17.94
CA ALA A 657 -14.49 -0.78 -19.03
C ALA A 657 -15.91 -1.08 -18.53
N THR A 658 -16.05 -2.03 -17.59
CA THR A 658 -17.32 -2.34 -16.92
C THR A 658 -17.85 -1.13 -16.14
N TYR A 659 -16.97 -0.48 -15.38
CA TYR A 659 -17.25 0.77 -14.68
C TYR A 659 -17.69 1.86 -15.67
N GLN A 660 -16.94 2.09 -16.75
CA GLN A 660 -17.20 3.18 -17.70
C GLN A 660 -18.53 2.97 -18.43
N LYS A 661 -18.85 1.71 -18.78
CA LYS A 661 -20.13 1.30 -19.36
C LYS A 661 -21.29 1.51 -18.40
N ALA A 662 -21.08 1.30 -17.10
CA ALA A 662 -22.11 1.55 -16.09
C ALA A 662 -22.28 3.06 -15.82
N TYR A 663 -21.17 3.80 -15.74
CA TYR A 663 -21.14 5.23 -15.54
C TYR A 663 -21.79 6.01 -16.70
N SER A 664 -21.67 5.53 -17.94
CA SER A 664 -22.31 6.16 -19.11
C SER A 664 -23.85 5.99 -19.14
N GLN A 665 -24.44 5.21 -18.22
CA GLN A 665 -25.89 5.00 -18.14
C GLN A 665 -26.65 6.14 -17.47
N LYS A 666 -26.03 7.31 -17.21
CA LYS A 666 -26.67 8.48 -16.58
C LYS A 666 -28.08 8.78 -17.13
N ARG A 667 -28.22 8.86 -18.45
CA ARG A 667 -29.53 9.13 -19.11
C ARG A 667 -30.55 8.03 -18.84
N GLN A 668 -30.14 6.77 -18.85
CA GLN A 668 -31.03 5.63 -18.60
C GLN A 668 -31.47 5.60 -17.14
N ILE A 669 -30.56 5.85 -16.19
CA ILE A 669 -30.87 5.94 -14.76
C ILE A 669 -31.87 7.06 -14.51
N LEU A 670 -31.60 8.26 -15.04
CA LEU A 670 -32.49 9.41 -14.90
C LEU A 670 -33.89 9.12 -15.46
N ARG A 671 -33.97 8.50 -16.65
CA ARG A 671 -35.24 8.09 -17.26
C ARG A 671 -36.01 7.09 -16.39
N ARG A 672 -35.36 6.06 -15.84
CA ARG A 672 -36.05 5.11 -14.95
C ARG A 672 -36.57 5.76 -13.68
N VAL A 673 -35.83 6.71 -13.10
CA VAL A 673 -36.31 7.49 -11.95
C VAL A 673 -37.52 8.36 -12.34
N GLU A 674 -37.51 8.93 -13.54
CA GLU A 674 -38.64 9.67 -14.11
C GLU A 674 -39.88 8.80 -14.30
N ASP A 675 -39.73 7.60 -14.85
CA ASP A 675 -40.83 6.64 -15.02
C ASP A 675 -41.52 6.33 -13.69
N TYR A 676 -40.75 6.10 -12.61
CA TYR A 676 -41.33 5.88 -11.27
C TYR A 676 -41.89 7.14 -10.63
N SER A 677 -41.42 8.31 -11.04
CA SER A 677 -42.03 9.58 -10.66
C SER A 677 -43.39 9.75 -11.34
N HIS A 678 -43.47 9.46 -12.65
CA HIS A 678 -44.72 9.46 -13.42
C HIS A 678 -45.70 8.47 -12.83
N TYR A 679 -45.25 7.24 -12.52
CA TYR A 679 -46.06 6.21 -11.88
C TYR A 679 -46.78 6.73 -10.61
N GLY A 680 -46.09 7.47 -9.73
CA GLY A 680 -46.70 8.05 -8.54
C GLY A 680 -47.79 9.08 -8.83
N ILE A 681 -47.57 9.94 -9.83
CA ILE A 681 -48.53 10.96 -10.26
C ILE A 681 -49.72 10.31 -10.98
N PHE A 682 -49.47 9.34 -11.86
CA PHE A 682 -50.51 8.58 -12.56
C PHE A 682 -51.37 7.79 -11.60
N THR A 683 -50.79 7.21 -10.54
CA THR A 683 -51.54 6.56 -9.47
C THR A 683 -52.46 7.55 -8.74
N PHE A 684 -52.05 8.80 -8.57
CA PHE A 684 -52.91 9.85 -8.03
C PHE A 684 -54.09 10.14 -8.96
N ILE A 685 -53.83 10.37 -10.25
CA ILE A 685 -54.86 10.64 -11.26
C ILE A 685 -55.84 9.47 -11.36
N HIS A 686 -55.33 8.25 -11.49
CA HIS A 686 -56.13 7.04 -11.57
C HIS A 686 -57.07 6.88 -10.37
N ASN A 687 -56.59 7.14 -9.14
CA ASN A 687 -57.40 6.95 -7.95
C ASN A 687 -58.39 8.10 -7.66
N TYR A 688 -58.11 9.33 -8.10
CA TYR A 688 -58.95 10.49 -7.72
C TYR A 688 -59.77 11.09 -8.85
N HIS A 689 -59.45 10.84 -10.13
CA HIS A 689 -60.15 11.47 -11.25
C HIS A 689 -61.68 11.29 -11.19
N VAL A 690 -62.15 10.15 -10.68
CA VAL A 690 -63.58 9.80 -10.53
C VAL A 690 -64.39 10.84 -9.78
N ASN A 691 -63.77 11.61 -8.87
CA ASN A 691 -64.45 12.64 -8.09
C ASN A 691 -64.94 13.83 -8.95
N TRP A 692 -64.46 13.94 -10.18
CA TRP A 692 -64.78 15.05 -11.09
C TRP A 692 -65.39 14.59 -12.42
N VAL A 693 -65.67 13.30 -12.57
CA VAL A 693 -66.34 12.74 -13.74
C VAL A 693 -67.84 13.02 -13.66
N ASP A 694 -68.37 13.64 -14.71
CA ASP A 694 -69.79 13.96 -14.84
C ASP A 694 -70.18 13.88 -16.33
N PRO A 695 -70.56 12.68 -16.82
CA PRO A 695 -70.82 12.45 -18.24
C PRO A 695 -71.98 13.30 -18.77
N ASP A 696 -73.01 13.53 -17.95
CA ASP A 696 -74.21 14.28 -18.30
C ASP A 696 -73.92 15.78 -18.54
N LYS A 697 -72.80 16.27 -17.99
CA LYS A 697 -72.31 17.64 -18.19
C LYS A 697 -71.13 17.75 -19.15
N GLY A 698 -70.83 16.69 -19.91
CA GLY A 698 -69.76 16.70 -20.92
C GLY A 698 -68.36 16.52 -20.35
N ARG A 699 -68.23 15.98 -19.13
CA ARG A 699 -66.95 15.65 -18.48
C ARG A 699 -66.79 14.13 -18.33
N PRO A 700 -66.62 13.39 -19.44
CA PRO A 700 -66.29 11.97 -19.35
C PRO A 700 -64.88 11.79 -18.77
N GLU A 701 -64.59 10.57 -18.30
CA GLU A 701 -63.34 10.18 -17.67
C GLU A 701 -62.08 10.69 -18.40
N SER A 702 -62.03 10.52 -19.73
CA SER A 702 -60.87 10.91 -20.54
C SER A 702 -60.61 12.43 -20.57
N VAL A 703 -61.64 13.26 -20.44
CA VAL A 703 -61.51 14.72 -20.41
C VAL A 703 -60.93 15.18 -19.08
N VAL A 704 -61.40 14.59 -17.98
CA VAL A 704 -60.89 14.88 -16.63
C VAL A 704 -59.44 14.46 -16.49
N GLN A 705 -59.10 13.23 -16.92
CA GLN A 705 -57.74 12.71 -16.85
C GLN A 705 -56.75 13.55 -17.67
N ARG A 706 -57.11 13.96 -18.90
CA ARG A 706 -56.28 14.87 -19.71
C ARG A 706 -56.04 16.22 -19.04
N ALA A 707 -57.09 16.83 -18.50
CA ALA A 707 -56.96 18.09 -17.77
C ALA A 707 -56.06 17.96 -16.52
N MET A 708 -56.14 16.83 -15.80
CA MET A 708 -55.25 16.54 -14.68
C MET A 708 -53.79 16.41 -15.11
N LEU A 709 -53.52 15.73 -16.23
CA LEU A 709 -52.18 15.55 -16.78
C LEU A 709 -51.57 16.88 -17.24
N ASP A 710 -52.32 17.70 -17.99
CA ASP A 710 -51.85 18.99 -18.48
C ASP A 710 -51.44 19.95 -17.35
N ILE A 711 -52.13 19.88 -16.21
CA ILE A 711 -51.78 20.65 -15.01
C ILE A 711 -50.51 20.11 -14.34
N LEU A 712 -50.45 18.80 -14.12
CA LEU A 712 -49.40 18.18 -13.30
C LEU A 712 -48.09 18.00 -14.09
N PHE A 713 -48.16 18.04 -15.42
CA PHE A 713 -47.04 17.97 -16.36
C PHE A 713 -47.02 19.18 -17.31
N PRO A 714 -46.89 20.42 -16.81
CA PRO A 714 -47.05 21.62 -17.62
C PRO A 714 -45.92 21.85 -18.65
N LEU A 715 -44.86 21.05 -18.59
CA LEU A 715 -43.68 21.14 -19.45
C LEU A 715 -43.53 19.95 -20.40
N THR A 716 -44.36 18.91 -20.26
CA THR A 716 -44.37 17.73 -21.13
C THR A 716 -45.45 17.91 -22.19
N ASP A 717 -45.23 17.40 -23.41
CA ASP A 717 -46.26 17.49 -24.43
C ASP A 717 -47.51 16.69 -24.01
N SER A 718 -48.68 17.31 -24.12
CA SER A 718 -49.95 16.72 -23.70
C SER A 718 -50.24 15.39 -24.38
N ASN A 719 -49.85 15.21 -25.65
CA ASN A 719 -50.08 13.95 -26.35
C ASN A 719 -49.12 12.85 -25.89
N GLU A 720 -47.87 13.22 -25.63
CA GLU A 720 -46.83 12.30 -25.13
C GLU A 720 -47.22 11.74 -23.76
N ILE A 721 -47.54 12.63 -22.80
CA ILE A 721 -47.90 12.20 -21.44
C ILE A 721 -49.26 11.48 -21.41
N TRP A 722 -50.18 11.86 -22.32
CA TRP A 722 -51.45 11.14 -22.47
C TRP A 722 -51.24 9.70 -22.94
N GLU A 723 -50.37 9.48 -23.93
CA GLU A 723 -50.03 8.13 -24.38
C GLU A 723 -49.35 7.31 -23.28
N GLU A 724 -48.42 7.90 -22.52
CA GLU A 724 -47.82 7.25 -21.35
C GLU A 724 -48.87 6.84 -20.31
N TYR A 725 -49.80 7.75 -19.98
CA TYR A 725 -50.88 7.46 -19.04
C TYR A 725 -51.86 6.40 -19.57
N ARG A 726 -52.15 6.36 -20.87
CA ARG A 726 -52.99 5.27 -21.43
C ARG A 726 -52.35 3.90 -21.29
N SER A 727 -51.02 3.84 -21.31
CA SER A 727 -50.25 2.60 -21.11
C SER A 727 -50.05 2.25 -19.62
N PHE A 728 -50.48 3.13 -18.70
CA PHE A 728 -50.30 2.92 -17.27
C PHE A 728 -51.31 1.91 -16.72
N GLU A 729 -50.80 0.90 -16.01
CA GLU A 729 -51.60 -0.03 -15.22
C GLU A 729 -51.22 0.05 -13.74
N PRO A 730 -52.20 0.25 -12.83
CA PRO A 730 -51.97 0.32 -11.40
C PRO A 730 -51.64 -1.07 -10.84
N THR A 731 -50.35 -1.39 -10.80
CA THR A 731 -49.83 -2.65 -10.27
C THR A 731 -49.20 -2.46 -8.89
N ARG A 732 -49.30 -3.44 -7.99
CA ARG A 732 -48.66 -3.33 -6.67
C ARG A 732 -47.14 -3.30 -6.81
N GLN A 733 -46.53 -2.17 -6.45
CA GLN A 733 -45.08 -1.99 -6.50
C GLN A 733 -44.40 -2.48 -5.21
N PRO A 734 -43.15 -2.97 -5.29
CA PRO A 734 -42.32 -3.25 -4.12
C PRO A 734 -42.14 -2.03 -3.22
N GLU A 735 -41.97 -2.25 -1.91
CA GLU A 735 -41.92 -1.19 -0.90
C GLU A 735 -40.89 -0.07 -1.21
N PRO A 736 -39.64 -0.36 -1.64
CA PRO A 736 -38.68 0.71 -1.97
C PRO A 736 -39.11 1.60 -3.15
N ILE A 737 -39.75 1.00 -4.16
CA ILE A 737 -40.31 1.74 -5.30
C ILE A 737 -41.50 2.57 -4.84
N TRP A 738 -42.39 1.97 -4.05
CA TRP A 738 -43.58 2.66 -3.55
C TRP A 738 -43.24 3.83 -2.64
N GLN A 739 -42.23 3.73 -1.78
CA GLN A 739 -41.80 4.86 -0.92
C GLN A 739 -41.39 6.09 -1.75
N PHE A 740 -40.72 5.89 -2.88
CA PHE A 740 -40.41 6.96 -3.83
C PHE A 740 -41.67 7.48 -4.54
N ALA A 741 -42.43 6.58 -5.19
CA ALA A 741 -43.62 6.93 -5.95
C ALA A 741 -44.71 7.60 -5.10
N ARG A 742 -44.88 7.15 -3.85
CA ARG A 742 -45.80 7.73 -2.86
C ARG A 742 -45.48 9.19 -2.60
N ARG A 743 -44.21 9.60 -2.63
CA ARG A 743 -43.89 11.02 -2.42
C ARG A 743 -44.29 11.88 -3.59
N ARG A 744 -44.19 11.35 -4.81
CA ARG A 744 -44.70 12.00 -6.03
C ARG A 744 -46.22 12.02 -6.08
N TYR A 745 -46.88 10.96 -5.62
CA TYR A 745 -48.33 10.93 -5.38
C TYR A 745 -48.76 12.02 -4.39
N LEU A 746 -48.09 12.12 -3.23
CA LEU A 746 -48.41 13.13 -2.21
C LEU A 746 -48.16 14.54 -2.74
N TRP A 747 -47.05 14.75 -3.45
CA TRP A 747 -46.79 16.01 -4.12
C TRP A 747 -47.92 16.37 -5.09
N ALA A 748 -48.35 15.43 -5.95
CA ALA A 748 -49.47 15.68 -6.87
C ALA A 748 -50.76 16.02 -6.11
N LYS A 749 -51.04 15.30 -5.02
CA LYS A 749 -52.18 15.58 -4.13
C LYS A 749 -52.09 16.96 -3.46
N ASP A 750 -50.91 17.39 -3.04
CA ASP A 750 -50.71 18.69 -2.39
C ASP A 750 -50.76 19.85 -3.41
N GLN A 751 -50.30 19.61 -4.65
CA GLN A 751 -50.37 20.59 -5.73
C GLN A 751 -51.78 20.70 -6.32
N TRP A 752 -52.54 19.60 -6.35
CA TRP A 752 -53.82 19.54 -7.03
C TRP A 752 -54.84 20.60 -6.58
N PRO A 753 -55.12 20.83 -5.28
CA PRO A 753 -56.04 21.90 -4.86
C PRO A 753 -55.62 23.27 -5.39
N ASN A 754 -54.35 23.63 -5.22
CA ASN A 754 -53.83 24.95 -5.62
C ASN A 754 -53.84 25.16 -7.14
N LEU A 755 -53.66 24.09 -7.93
CA LEU A 755 -53.61 24.16 -9.39
C LEU A 755 -54.98 23.95 -10.05
N SER A 756 -55.89 23.23 -9.39
CA SER A 756 -57.21 22.88 -9.91
C SER A 756 -58.31 23.89 -9.59
N ASP A 757 -58.10 24.82 -8.65
CA ASP A 757 -59.08 25.84 -8.25
C ASP A 757 -59.71 26.57 -9.46
N ARG A 758 -58.92 26.85 -10.49
CA ARG A 758 -59.42 27.52 -11.71
C ARG A 758 -60.30 26.61 -12.57
N ILE A 759 -59.90 25.34 -12.73
CA ILE A 759 -60.65 24.36 -13.51
C ILE A 759 -61.94 23.98 -12.79
N THR A 760 -61.86 23.70 -11.49
CA THR A 760 -63.02 23.40 -10.65
C THR A 760 -63.99 24.59 -10.58
N THR A 761 -63.49 25.84 -10.55
CA THR A 761 -64.33 27.03 -10.68
C THR A 761 -65.04 27.09 -12.04
N ILE A 762 -64.33 26.89 -13.15
CA ILE A 762 -64.94 26.89 -14.50
C ILE A 762 -65.96 25.78 -14.64
N TRP A 763 -65.63 24.59 -14.18
CA TRP A 763 -66.51 23.43 -14.13
C TRP A 763 -67.75 23.69 -13.26
N THR A 764 -67.59 24.37 -12.13
CA THR A 764 -68.71 24.76 -11.27
C THR A 764 -69.61 25.80 -11.96
N LEU A 765 -69.01 26.81 -12.61
CA LEU A 765 -69.76 27.82 -13.35
C LEU A 765 -70.50 27.23 -14.56
N GLN A 766 -69.91 26.25 -15.26
CA GLN A 766 -70.56 25.49 -16.33
C GLN A 766 -71.72 24.65 -15.80
N ASP A 767 -71.56 24.03 -14.62
CA ASP A 767 -72.61 23.24 -13.97
C ASP A 767 -73.81 24.09 -13.57
N PHE A 768 -73.60 25.34 -13.17
CA PHE A 768 -74.66 26.32 -12.89
C PHE A 768 -75.21 27.03 -14.15
N GLY A 769 -74.73 26.68 -15.34
CA GLY A 769 -75.15 27.29 -16.61
C GLY A 769 -74.70 28.75 -16.78
N LEU A 770 -73.73 29.20 -15.98
CA LEU A 770 -73.18 30.56 -16.00
C LEU A 770 -72.07 30.73 -17.06
N LEU A 771 -71.55 29.63 -17.58
CA LEU A 771 -70.65 29.58 -18.73
C LEU A 771 -71.16 28.56 -19.76
N PRO A 772 -71.05 28.83 -21.07
CA PRO A 772 -71.49 27.90 -22.09
C PRO A 772 -70.59 26.64 -22.14
N LYS A 773 -71.21 25.50 -22.49
CA LYS A 773 -70.61 24.14 -22.38
C LYS A 773 -69.48 23.87 -23.39
N ASP A 774 -69.36 24.72 -24.41
CA ASP A 774 -68.32 24.69 -25.45
C ASP A 774 -67.06 25.47 -25.06
N VAL A 775 -67.06 26.18 -23.92
CA VAL A 775 -65.86 26.79 -23.35
C VAL A 775 -64.93 25.67 -22.90
N LYS A 776 -63.94 25.38 -23.75
CA LYS A 776 -62.92 24.39 -23.44
C LYS A 776 -62.05 24.86 -22.29
N VAL A 777 -61.76 23.94 -21.36
CA VAL A 777 -60.80 24.16 -20.26
C VAL A 777 -59.42 24.60 -20.80
N GLU A 778 -59.11 24.30 -22.07
CA GLU A 778 -57.98 24.79 -22.84
C GLU A 778 -57.78 26.32 -22.77
N THR A 779 -58.85 27.13 -22.59
CA THR A 779 -58.73 28.61 -22.47
C THR A 779 -58.09 29.07 -21.15
N THR A 780 -57.85 28.16 -20.20
CA THR A 780 -57.27 28.46 -18.87
C THR A 780 -55.88 27.86 -18.69
N VAL A 781 -55.30 27.32 -19.76
CA VAL A 781 -53.90 26.89 -19.82
C VAL A 781 -53.03 28.01 -20.44
N ALA A 782 -53.53 29.24 -20.49
CA ALA A 782 -52.78 30.40 -20.99
C ALA A 782 -51.45 30.66 -20.24
N ILE A 783 -51.29 30.15 -19.01
CA ILE A 783 -50.01 30.24 -18.29
C ILE A 783 -49.01 29.16 -18.76
N ALA A 784 -49.46 27.94 -19.10
CA ALA A 784 -48.57 26.91 -19.62
C ALA A 784 -48.25 27.14 -21.11
N GLU A 785 -49.20 27.63 -21.90
CA GLU A 785 -48.96 27.99 -23.30
C GLU A 785 -48.05 29.23 -23.44
N HIS A 786 -48.18 30.21 -22.54
CA HIS A 786 -47.27 31.36 -22.49
C HIS A 786 -45.87 30.99 -21.96
N ARG A 787 -45.77 30.06 -20.99
CA ARG A 787 -44.48 29.48 -20.57
C ARG A 787 -43.84 28.61 -21.65
N ARG A 788 -44.61 27.79 -22.37
CA ARG A 788 -44.16 26.96 -23.49
C ARG A 788 -43.60 27.84 -24.61
N LYS A 789 -44.28 28.93 -24.97
CA LYS A 789 -43.78 29.94 -25.92
C LYS A 789 -42.53 30.69 -25.44
N MET A 790 -42.39 30.95 -24.13
CA MET A 790 -41.16 31.54 -23.58
C MET A 790 -39.99 30.57 -23.56
N LEU A 791 -40.24 29.28 -23.31
CA LEU A 791 -39.22 28.23 -23.28
C LEU A 791 -38.81 27.76 -24.68
N GLU A 792 -39.73 27.73 -25.65
CA GLU A 792 -39.40 27.54 -27.06
C GLU A 792 -38.48 28.67 -27.54
N ARG A 793 -38.78 29.93 -27.18
CA ARG A 793 -37.86 31.06 -27.40
C ARG A 793 -36.52 30.93 -26.68
N ALA A 794 -36.50 30.40 -25.46
CA ALA A 794 -35.25 30.20 -24.71
C ALA A 794 -34.38 29.08 -25.31
N ARG A 795 -34.98 27.96 -25.74
CA ARG A 795 -34.28 26.86 -26.43
C ARG A 795 -33.83 27.24 -27.84
N GLU A 796 -34.59 28.09 -28.52
CA GLU A 796 -34.22 28.69 -29.81
C GLU A 796 -33.05 29.66 -29.62
N MET A 797 -33.02 30.46 -28.55
CA MET A 797 -31.86 31.28 -28.19
C MET A 797 -30.64 30.44 -27.76
N GLU A 798 -30.79 29.33 -27.04
CA GLU A 798 -29.68 28.42 -26.72
C GLU A 798 -29.12 27.72 -27.96
N ARG A 799 -29.98 27.34 -28.92
CA ARG A 799 -29.53 26.79 -30.22
C ARG A 799 -28.77 27.83 -31.04
N LEU A 800 -29.27 29.05 -31.11
CA LEU A 800 -28.60 30.16 -31.80
C LEU A 800 -27.26 30.53 -31.13
N GLN A 801 -27.18 30.45 -29.79
CA GLN A 801 -25.92 30.63 -29.06
C GLN A 801 -24.92 29.47 -29.23
N GLN A 802 -25.39 28.26 -29.55
CA GLN A 802 -24.52 27.12 -29.89
C GLN A 802 -24.05 27.17 -31.35
N GLU A 803 -24.86 27.68 -32.27
CA GLU A 803 -24.49 27.87 -33.68
C GLU A 803 -23.55 29.07 -33.90
N ASP A 804 -23.51 30.05 -32.99
CA ASP A 804 -22.54 31.17 -32.99
C ASP A 804 -21.18 30.82 -32.32
N PHE A 805 -21.01 29.60 -31.80
CA PHE A 805 -19.78 29.12 -31.13
C PHE A 805 -19.12 27.88 -31.79
N ASP A 806 -19.66 27.39 -32.91
CA ASP A 806 -18.94 26.54 -33.90
C ASP A 806 -18.38 27.43 -35.04
#